data_AF-A0A954JLZ1-F1
#
_entry.id   AF-A0A954JLZ1-F1
#
_cell.length_a   1.000
_cell.length_b   1.000
_cell.length_c   1.000
_cell.angle_alpha   90.00
_cell.angle_beta   90.00
_cell.angle_gamma   90.00
#
_symmetry.space_group_name_H-M   'P 1'
#
loop_
_entity.id
_entity.type
_entity.pdbx_description
1 polymer ?
#
loop_
_entity_poly.entity_id
_entity_poly.type
_entity_poly.pdbx_seq_one_letter_code
_entity_poly.pdbx_strand_id
1 'polypeptide(L)'
;MAPDVEIPDHHLASVDLDARLVEDRIELTAKIAVVVNRGDGWHQIPLRMGQFHIWEREYSGPGEEAPDVSPRSPDDGLFWLIKGMGRHDLTFTGWLPYKRQVSGGQFQLSLPPLTPQFESRLKVTLPQAKIQPRGNKNFTWMETESGVDETTIRASITGSRLDFSWYEQVGGVETVSSAVTRIHLKPLSSRFLLTAEQSIEFQQTGISEVSVRMPEGYRLVRVSSPETQQYRSHEAIADRPGWYRVRFQPLGTGRLSLRWDLEAENSESEEFIRLSGFQVEGAIREDGFLRIDEMADEMWVPVPDESELVQRIGVSQVRQVWVGTPQIAYEFSKQPFQLTLKRQPIEARFSAEPSFDLNIEPDFLELRVEWTLSIDRGTLQSISAYWPQWKSNGWEFIPGAVGGSANRITMEETETQDMLEFRWDLTGSSRTALKTPRLAVLFRRPRTKSDDGSMSLQLPQIQAVHSVRPSLVVRAADEYSVRVLQDSQPLSPAQETPANSVLALDGTTIVGRYFLPKTESAVEFQVESHARTLRAESTIEILEASEYELVLRQLIPFTVDYGRIPRISLTIPEPLRKLMPEYAIAESLSISLNGDPVEIEGSQEGVSALFDRSVKGRNVLEIQFRYPVDLTSDANGLDLPVLTLEEIPFDRVQCLVIPVEVVQADSREKSWEPVKTSPRGALWVNNRVDSQFQSIPLNLSRRLADTSQQFVVDTLLLKSIFSSSGETECWAEFRLTSPPQRLVLTFPPKTEFREFLINGELLGETEVDEIEGALQVTWSLPRPMPPATRLSVRYRTPSQSAFGISTFHEVAMPQFRKSVWVDRTIWELKLPAGSHLFTYSDMSPQFQWRRNFLFWRRALTDAYAAERQEWQTPELPSEFRFSSGEIYAFQGFGPVGRVVFRSMNQSLILLVGAGFTFVLGFIFWWLPATRNVFSLVVLAFLFALASVWYLQPLLLLLQPAILGILLALVATVVDASGRRNVRDPARSKMIRPKGTSALEDIPTPSAATKLYQPVPTGQSDSVKG
;
A
#
# COMPACT_ATOMS: atom_id res chain seq x y z
N MET A 1 55.41 -65.74 31.61
CA MET A 1 56.66 -65.82 32.39
C MET A 1 56.67 -64.65 33.34
N ALA A 2 56.58 -64.89 34.64
CA ALA A 2 56.88 -63.87 35.64
C ALA A 2 58.42 -63.73 35.72
N PRO A 3 58.97 -62.53 35.97
CA PRO A 3 60.40 -62.39 36.21
C PRO A 3 60.80 -63.11 37.49
N ASP A 4 61.95 -63.81 37.46
CA ASP A 4 62.59 -64.34 38.67
C ASP A 4 62.87 -63.17 39.62
N VAL A 5 62.34 -63.26 40.85
CA VAL A 5 62.65 -62.30 41.91
C VAL A 5 63.97 -62.68 42.52
N GLU A 6 65.03 -62.03 42.05
CA GLU A 6 66.39 -62.21 42.56
C GLU A 6 66.44 -61.80 44.05
N ILE A 7 66.62 -62.79 44.94
CA ILE A 7 66.67 -62.55 46.39
C ILE A 7 68.00 -61.85 46.71
N PRO A 8 67.99 -60.63 47.28
CA PRO A 8 69.22 -59.89 47.56
C PRO A 8 70.01 -60.55 48.69
N ASP A 9 71.34 -60.46 48.64
CA ASP A 9 72.26 -61.08 49.60
C ASP A 9 71.95 -60.70 51.05
N HIS A 10 71.47 -59.47 51.27
CA HIS A 10 70.91 -59.00 52.54
C HIS A 10 69.77 -58.01 52.30
N HIS A 11 68.94 -57.78 53.31
CA HIS A 11 67.94 -56.70 53.33
C HIS A 11 67.68 -56.22 54.76
N LEU A 12 67.13 -55.01 54.90
CA LEU A 12 66.62 -54.50 56.17
C LEU A 12 65.15 -54.90 56.34
N ALA A 13 64.82 -55.49 57.48
CA ALA A 13 63.49 -56.02 57.81
C ALA A 13 62.65 -55.06 58.69
N SER A 14 63.29 -54.27 59.55
CA SER A 14 62.64 -53.14 60.24
C SER A 14 63.64 -52.06 60.66
N VAL A 15 63.12 -50.84 60.81
CA VAL A 15 63.81 -49.70 61.43
C VAL A 15 62.78 -49.07 62.37
N ASP A 16 62.98 -49.24 63.67
CA ASP A 16 62.11 -48.74 64.71
C ASP A 16 62.87 -47.67 65.51
N LEU A 17 62.31 -46.46 65.56
CA LEU A 17 62.93 -45.26 66.15
C LEU A 17 62.10 -44.79 67.35
N ASP A 18 62.72 -44.70 68.54
CA ASP A 18 62.09 -44.09 69.72
C ASP A 18 62.90 -42.84 70.11
N ALA A 19 62.28 -41.67 69.93
CA ALA A 19 62.90 -40.36 70.08
C ALA A 19 62.27 -39.58 71.24
N ARG A 20 63.08 -38.95 72.09
CA ARG A 20 62.62 -38.11 73.20
C ARG A 20 63.33 -36.77 73.18
N LEU A 21 62.58 -35.68 73.34
CA LEU A 21 63.18 -34.37 73.59
C LEU A 21 63.63 -34.28 75.05
N VAL A 22 64.93 -34.10 75.26
CA VAL A 22 65.55 -33.94 76.58
C VAL A 22 66.43 -32.68 76.53
N GLU A 23 66.04 -31.66 77.30
CA GLU A 23 66.71 -30.35 77.38
C GLU A 23 66.97 -29.67 76.02
N ASP A 24 68.19 -29.83 75.50
CA ASP A 24 68.74 -29.17 74.31
C ASP A 24 69.00 -30.12 73.13
N ARG A 25 68.65 -31.41 73.26
CA ARG A 25 68.84 -32.44 72.23
C ARG A 25 67.65 -33.40 72.10
N ILE A 26 67.57 -34.09 70.97
CA ILE A 26 66.68 -35.25 70.83
C ILE A 26 67.52 -36.49 71.13
N GLU A 27 67.23 -37.18 72.23
CA GLU A 27 67.75 -38.54 72.45
C GLU A 27 67.00 -39.50 71.54
N LEU A 28 67.72 -40.41 70.89
CA LEU A 28 67.15 -41.37 69.96
C LEU A 28 67.74 -42.76 70.24
N THR A 29 66.85 -43.74 70.34
CA THR A 29 67.19 -45.17 70.23
C THR A 29 66.70 -45.68 68.88
N ALA A 30 67.62 -46.15 68.04
CA ALA A 30 67.33 -46.72 66.73
C ALA A 30 67.58 -48.24 66.75
N LYS A 31 66.53 -49.02 66.51
CA LYS A 31 66.57 -50.49 66.41
C LYS A 31 66.43 -50.89 64.95
N ILE A 32 67.40 -51.65 64.46
CA ILE A 32 67.56 -51.95 63.04
C ILE A 32 67.73 -53.46 62.87
N ALA A 33 66.75 -54.10 62.24
CA ALA A 33 66.79 -55.53 61.94
C ALA A 33 67.32 -55.74 60.51
N VAL A 34 68.43 -56.44 60.37
CA VAL A 34 69.04 -56.82 59.08
C VAL A 34 68.95 -58.33 58.93
N VAL A 35 68.59 -58.81 57.74
CA VAL A 35 68.56 -60.24 57.42
C VAL A 35 69.53 -60.51 56.27
N VAL A 36 70.57 -61.30 56.56
CA VAL A 36 71.54 -61.79 55.57
C VAL A 36 71.02 -63.12 55.01
N ASN A 37 70.68 -63.11 53.73
CA ASN A 37 70.04 -64.22 53.01
C ASN A 37 71.05 -65.17 52.36
N ARG A 38 72.20 -64.65 51.88
CA ARG A 38 73.21 -65.42 51.12
C ARG A 38 74.62 -64.83 51.30
N GLY A 39 75.60 -65.69 51.54
CA GLY A 39 77.04 -65.36 51.48
C GLY A 39 77.82 -65.70 52.76
N ASP A 40 79.03 -66.22 52.59
CA ASP A 40 80.04 -66.34 53.66
C ASP A 40 81.01 -65.16 53.57
N GLY A 41 80.68 -64.03 54.21
CA GLY A 41 81.49 -62.82 54.14
C GLY A 41 80.98 -61.67 55.00
N TRP A 42 81.69 -60.55 54.95
CA TRP A 42 81.22 -59.28 55.52
C TRP A 42 80.33 -58.55 54.51
N HIS A 43 79.07 -58.32 54.87
CA HIS A 43 78.11 -57.54 54.11
C HIS A 43 78.09 -56.10 54.63
N GLN A 44 78.19 -55.14 53.71
CA GLN A 44 78.21 -53.71 54.03
C GLN A 44 76.78 -53.14 53.97
N ILE A 45 76.23 -52.77 55.14
CA ILE A 45 74.86 -52.30 55.31
C ILE A 45 74.82 -50.76 55.36
N PRO A 46 74.15 -50.07 54.42
CA PRO A 46 74.05 -48.61 54.40
C PRO A 46 73.00 -48.11 55.40
N LEU A 47 73.41 -47.79 56.62
CA LEU A 47 72.52 -47.23 57.66
C LEU A 47 72.15 -45.77 57.38
N ARG A 48 73.02 -45.00 56.71
CA ARG A 48 72.82 -43.60 56.28
C ARG A 48 72.54 -42.56 57.36
N MET A 49 72.50 -42.92 58.65
CA MET A 49 72.14 -42.05 59.78
C MET A 49 73.19 -40.97 60.13
N GLY A 50 73.61 -40.15 59.15
CA GLY A 50 74.70 -39.18 59.29
C GLY A 50 74.45 -38.01 60.24
N GLN A 51 73.21 -37.78 60.67
CA GLN A 51 72.86 -36.78 61.70
C GLN A 51 72.90 -37.36 63.13
N PHE A 52 73.10 -38.67 63.28
CA PHE A 52 72.95 -39.39 64.54
C PHE A 52 74.30 -39.63 65.22
N HIS A 53 74.48 -39.01 66.38
CA HIS A 53 75.69 -39.14 67.19
C HIS A 53 75.51 -40.27 68.21
N ILE A 54 75.93 -41.47 67.80
CA ILE A 54 75.88 -42.71 68.59
C ILE A 54 76.93 -42.65 69.71
N TRP A 55 76.51 -42.96 70.95
CA TRP A 55 77.42 -43.17 72.08
C TRP A 55 77.39 -44.61 72.62
N GLU A 56 76.34 -45.37 72.32
CA GLU A 56 76.13 -46.74 72.80
C GLU A 56 75.58 -47.62 71.68
N ARG A 57 76.03 -48.88 71.64
CA ARG A 57 75.60 -49.89 70.67
C ARG A 57 75.39 -51.24 71.34
N GLU A 58 74.34 -51.94 70.94
CA GLU A 58 74.08 -53.33 71.27
C GLU A 58 73.83 -54.12 69.98
N TYR A 59 74.18 -55.40 69.99
CA TYR A 59 74.02 -56.30 68.85
C TYR A 59 73.62 -57.69 69.30
N SER A 60 72.69 -58.30 68.56
CA SER A 60 72.29 -59.69 68.70
C SER A 60 72.14 -60.34 67.32
N GLY A 61 72.82 -61.46 67.09
CA GLY A 61 72.74 -62.19 65.83
C GLY A 61 73.68 -63.40 65.77
N PRO A 62 73.55 -64.27 64.75
CA PRO A 62 74.29 -65.53 64.63
C PRO A 62 75.75 -65.40 64.17
N GLY A 63 76.32 -64.18 64.17
CA GLY A 63 77.69 -63.94 63.72
C GLY A 63 78.28 -62.64 64.28
N GLU A 64 79.10 -61.93 63.50
CA GLU A 64 79.89 -60.77 63.93
C GLU A 64 79.37 -59.44 63.32
N GLU A 65 79.59 -58.33 64.03
CA GLU A 65 79.35 -56.97 63.52
C GLU A 65 80.57 -56.06 63.74
N ALA A 66 80.74 -55.06 62.88
CA ALA A 66 81.70 -53.97 63.06
C ALA A 66 81.23 -52.69 62.35
N PRO A 67 81.55 -51.48 62.85
CA PRO A 67 81.40 -50.25 62.08
C PRO A 67 82.29 -50.28 60.84
N ASP A 68 81.79 -49.83 59.69
CA ASP A 68 82.65 -49.64 58.52
C ASP A 68 83.37 -48.29 58.61
N VAL A 69 84.70 -48.34 58.78
CA VAL A 69 85.59 -47.17 58.83
C VAL A 69 86.14 -46.77 57.45
N SER A 70 85.62 -47.37 56.37
CA SER A 70 86.05 -47.16 54.98
C SER A 70 85.28 -46.12 54.12
N PRO A 71 84.26 -45.35 54.58
CA PRO A 71 83.41 -44.58 53.67
C PRO A 71 84.20 -43.46 52.97
N ARG A 72 83.95 -43.29 51.67
CA ARG A 72 84.75 -42.43 50.78
C ARG A 72 84.17 -41.02 50.55
N SER A 73 82.99 -40.73 51.08
CA SER A 73 82.35 -39.40 51.03
C SER A 73 81.65 -39.08 52.36
N PRO A 74 81.69 -37.83 52.86
CA PRO A 74 80.94 -37.41 54.04
C PRO A 74 79.41 -37.56 53.91
N ASP A 75 78.88 -37.51 52.68
CA ASP A 75 77.45 -37.49 52.40
C ASP A 75 76.78 -38.89 52.38
N ASP A 76 77.56 -39.98 52.35
CA ASP A 76 77.00 -41.34 52.24
C ASP A 76 76.45 -41.87 53.59
N GLY A 77 76.80 -41.21 54.71
CA GLY A 77 76.35 -41.53 56.07
C GLY A 77 77.00 -42.78 56.68
N LEU A 78 76.36 -43.34 57.72
CA LEU A 78 76.89 -44.48 58.46
C LEU A 78 76.74 -45.79 57.68
N PHE A 79 77.79 -46.62 57.66
CA PHE A 79 77.77 -48.00 57.16
C PHE A 79 78.17 -48.97 58.27
N TRP A 80 77.61 -50.18 58.22
CA TRP A 80 77.86 -51.23 59.20
C TRP A 80 78.18 -52.54 58.52
N LEU A 81 79.25 -53.22 58.93
CA LEU A 81 79.62 -54.54 58.45
C LEU A 81 78.92 -55.60 59.30
N ILE A 82 78.26 -56.56 58.66
CA ILE A 82 77.63 -57.71 59.31
C ILE A 82 78.13 -58.99 58.63
N LYS A 83 78.47 -60.01 59.42
CA LYS A 83 78.91 -61.31 58.92
C LYS A 83 78.16 -62.43 59.64
N GLY A 84 77.73 -63.43 58.87
CA GLY A 84 76.89 -64.55 59.33
C GLY A 84 75.55 -64.54 58.60
N MET A 85 74.94 -65.72 58.45
CA MET A 85 73.62 -65.87 57.81
C MET A 85 72.51 -65.85 58.86
N GLY A 86 71.41 -65.14 58.58
CA GLY A 86 70.24 -65.05 59.44
C GLY A 86 69.87 -63.61 59.80
N ARG A 87 69.16 -63.44 60.91
CA ARG A 87 68.72 -62.13 61.43
C ARG A 87 69.73 -61.56 62.42
N HIS A 88 70.07 -60.29 62.22
CA HIS A 88 70.98 -59.49 63.01
C HIS A 88 70.23 -58.23 63.45
N ASP A 89 70.01 -58.07 64.76
CA ASP A 89 69.38 -56.91 65.35
C ASP A 89 70.46 -55.99 65.94
N LEU A 90 70.55 -54.78 65.40
CA LEU A 90 71.43 -53.70 65.86
C LEU A 90 70.59 -52.68 66.64
N THR A 91 71.02 -52.29 67.84
CA THR A 91 70.44 -51.17 68.59
C THR A 91 71.50 -50.12 68.81
N PHE A 92 71.19 -48.88 68.43
CA PHE A 92 72.06 -47.72 68.60
C PHE A 92 71.36 -46.67 69.45
N THR A 93 72.05 -46.19 70.48
CA THR A 93 71.57 -45.10 71.33
C THR A 93 72.52 -43.90 71.23
N GLY A 94 71.93 -42.71 71.11
CA GLY A 94 72.66 -41.48 70.82
C GLY A 94 71.74 -40.27 70.81
N TRP A 95 72.20 -39.19 70.17
CA TRP A 95 71.43 -37.96 70.04
C TRP A 95 71.41 -37.38 68.62
N LEU A 96 70.37 -36.58 68.35
CA LEU A 96 70.20 -35.74 67.18
C LEU A 96 70.17 -34.26 67.59
N PRO A 97 70.75 -33.35 66.80
CA PRO A 97 70.54 -31.92 66.97
C PRO A 97 69.08 -31.55 66.63
N TYR A 98 68.42 -30.78 67.51
CA TYR A 98 67.13 -30.17 67.20
C TYR A 98 67.26 -28.66 67.01
N LYS A 99 66.35 -28.09 66.22
CA LYS A 99 66.25 -26.66 65.95
C LYS A 99 64.99 -26.11 66.64
N ARG A 100 65.18 -25.30 67.68
CA ARG A 100 64.08 -24.61 68.37
C ARG A 100 63.44 -23.56 67.44
N GLN A 101 62.12 -23.46 67.47
CA GLN A 101 61.33 -22.48 66.74
C GLN A 101 60.45 -21.67 67.72
N VAL A 102 59.84 -20.57 67.26
CA VAL A 102 59.14 -19.60 68.13
C VAL A 102 58.01 -20.22 68.97
N SER A 103 57.29 -21.20 68.40
CA SER A 103 56.19 -21.91 69.05
C SER A 103 56.32 -23.44 68.91
N GLY A 104 57.55 -23.96 68.78
CA GLY A 104 57.74 -25.36 68.41
C GLY A 104 59.20 -25.81 68.22
N GLY A 105 59.39 -26.93 67.54
CA GLY A 105 60.70 -27.51 67.27
C GLY A 105 60.76 -28.35 65.99
N GLN A 106 61.97 -28.71 65.56
CA GLN A 106 62.21 -29.53 64.38
C GLN A 106 63.50 -30.37 64.53
N PHE A 107 63.53 -31.60 64.03
CA PHE A 107 64.74 -32.38 63.83
C PHE A 107 64.70 -33.17 62.51
N GLN A 108 65.87 -33.60 62.02
CA GLN A 108 66.01 -34.34 60.77
C GLN A 108 66.93 -35.55 60.93
N LEU A 109 66.59 -36.65 60.25
CA LEU A 109 67.40 -37.87 60.23
C LEU A 109 67.31 -38.54 58.85
N SER A 110 68.46 -38.90 58.31
CA SER A 110 68.57 -39.74 57.12
C SER A 110 68.45 -41.22 57.51
N LEU A 111 67.65 -41.98 56.77
CA LEU A 111 67.30 -43.36 57.08
C LEU A 111 67.84 -44.33 56.01
N PRO A 112 68.10 -45.60 56.37
CA PRO A 112 68.51 -46.60 55.39
C PRO A 112 67.40 -46.83 54.35
N PRO A 113 67.75 -47.19 53.10
CA PRO A 113 66.76 -47.55 52.10
C PRO A 113 66.10 -48.90 52.44
N LEU A 114 64.85 -48.87 52.90
CA LEU A 114 64.02 -50.07 53.06
C LEU A 114 63.49 -50.58 51.71
N THR A 115 63.25 -51.89 51.62
CA THR A 115 62.50 -52.52 50.53
C THR A 115 61.06 -51.98 50.51
N PRO A 116 60.40 -51.79 49.35
CA PRO A 116 59.10 -51.08 49.28
C PRO A 116 57.91 -51.67 50.04
N GLN A 117 58.07 -52.84 50.69
CA GLN A 117 57.06 -53.50 51.52
C GLN A 117 57.26 -53.24 53.03
N PHE A 118 58.34 -52.56 53.41
CA PHE A 118 58.69 -52.24 54.80
C PHE A 118 58.73 -50.72 55.00
N GLU A 119 58.18 -50.26 56.12
CA GLU A 119 58.18 -48.85 56.51
C GLU A 119 58.96 -48.68 57.82
N SER A 120 59.64 -47.54 58.01
CA SER A 120 60.30 -47.24 59.28
C SER A 120 59.28 -46.69 60.27
N ARG A 121 59.27 -47.16 61.52
CA ARG A 121 58.35 -46.67 62.55
C ARG A 121 59.05 -45.63 63.41
N LEU A 122 58.31 -44.59 63.78
CA LEU A 122 58.77 -43.55 64.70
C LEU A 122 57.78 -43.39 65.84
N LYS A 123 58.32 -43.40 67.06
CA LYS A 123 57.70 -42.88 68.27
C LYS A 123 58.46 -41.62 68.69
N VAL A 124 57.75 -40.51 68.94
CA VAL A 124 58.34 -39.28 69.49
C VAL A 124 57.61 -38.88 70.75
N THR A 125 58.30 -38.69 71.86
CA THR A 125 57.74 -38.16 73.11
C THR A 125 58.27 -36.74 73.37
N LEU A 126 57.36 -35.78 73.51
CA LEU A 126 57.63 -34.35 73.60
C LEU A 126 56.98 -33.73 74.85
N PRO A 127 57.67 -32.86 75.60
CA PRO A 127 57.21 -32.30 76.89
C PRO A 127 56.24 -31.12 76.72
N GLN A 128 55.26 -31.24 75.80
CA GLN A 128 54.22 -30.23 75.58
C GLN A 128 52.84 -30.90 75.56
N ALA A 129 51.87 -30.28 76.23
CA ALA A 129 50.53 -30.84 76.44
C ALA A 129 49.66 -30.91 75.17
N LYS A 130 49.80 -29.94 74.25
CA LYS A 130 48.98 -29.85 73.03
C LYS A 130 49.83 -29.34 71.86
N ILE A 131 50.19 -30.26 70.97
CA ILE A 131 51.02 -29.98 69.81
C ILE A 131 50.40 -30.53 68.52
N GLN A 132 50.63 -29.81 67.42
CA GLN A 132 50.27 -30.25 66.08
C GLN A 132 51.54 -30.70 65.33
N PRO A 133 51.70 -32.01 65.04
CA PRO A 133 52.85 -32.51 64.29
C PRO A 133 52.77 -32.20 62.79
N ARG A 134 53.93 -32.09 62.17
CA ARG A 134 54.11 -31.84 60.74
C ARG A 134 55.38 -32.53 60.23
N GLY A 135 55.20 -33.57 59.42
CA GLY A 135 56.28 -34.24 58.71
C GLY A 135 56.41 -33.80 57.24
N ASN A 136 57.39 -34.37 56.54
CA ASN A 136 57.51 -34.29 55.09
C ASN A 136 56.48 -35.21 54.36
N LYS A 137 56.52 -35.26 53.02
CA LYS A 137 55.59 -36.09 52.22
C LYS A 137 55.67 -37.60 52.47
N ASN A 138 56.74 -38.07 53.11
CA ASN A 138 57.01 -39.48 53.38
C ASN A 138 56.67 -39.84 54.83
N PHE A 139 55.98 -38.95 55.57
CA PHE A 139 55.59 -39.15 56.96
C PHE A 139 54.08 -39.39 57.04
N THR A 140 53.70 -40.61 57.41
CA THR A 140 52.32 -41.00 57.67
C THR A 140 52.07 -40.95 59.18
N TRP A 141 51.37 -39.91 59.62
CA TRP A 141 50.92 -39.82 61.02
C TRP A 141 49.87 -40.90 61.32
N MET A 142 50.04 -41.64 62.41
CA MET A 142 49.12 -42.71 62.81
C MET A 142 48.32 -42.32 64.06
N GLU A 143 48.98 -41.76 65.08
CA GLU A 143 48.37 -41.53 66.39
C GLU A 143 49.10 -40.43 67.16
N THR A 144 48.35 -39.69 67.99
CA THR A 144 48.89 -38.78 69.02
C THR A 144 48.16 -39.01 70.33
N GLU A 145 48.91 -39.37 71.37
CA GLU A 145 48.47 -39.43 72.76
C GLU A 145 48.97 -38.17 73.48
N SER A 146 48.11 -37.16 73.62
CA SER A 146 48.40 -35.96 74.41
C SER A 146 48.00 -36.16 75.87
N GLY A 147 49.00 -36.21 76.75
CA GLY A 147 48.84 -36.16 78.20
C GLY A 147 48.83 -34.72 78.75
N VAL A 148 48.88 -34.59 80.07
CA VAL A 148 48.83 -33.29 80.76
C VAL A 148 50.12 -32.48 80.54
N ASP A 149 51.28 -33.14 80.57
CA ASP A 149 52.60 -32.50 80.48
C ASP A 149 53.47 -33.03 79.32
N GLU A 150 53.10 -34.14 78.70
CA GLU A 150 53.81 -34.71 77.55
C GLU A 150 52.84 -35.22 76.47
N THR A 151 53.25 -35.14 75.21
CA THR A 151 52.55 -35.71 74.05
C THR A 151 53.43 -36.76 73.38
N THR A 152 52.91 -37.96 73.19
CA THR A 152 53.56 -39.03 72.43
C THR A 152 52.91 -39.20 71.07
N ILE A 153 53.72 -39.26 70.01
CA ILE A 153 53.28 -39.35 68.62
C ILE A 153 53.82 -40.64 68.01
N ARG A 154 52.95 -41.39 67.32
CA ARG A 154 53.33 -42.59 66.56
C ARG A 154 53.10 -42.34 65.07
N ALA A 155 54.09 -42.66 64.26
CA ALA A 155 54.09 -42.43 62.82
C ALA A 155 54.84 -43.53 62.06
N SER A 156 54.53 -43.66 60.78
CA SER A 156 55.26 -44.49 59.82
C SER A 156 55.95 -43.61 58.78
N ILE A 157 57.11 -44.05 58.28
CA ILE A 157 57.97 -43.28 57.38
C ILE A 157 58.30 -44.13 56.14
N THR A 158 57.90 -43.62 54.99
CA THR A 158 58.03 -44.24 53.67
C THR A 158 59.15 -43.60 52.86
N GLY A 159 60.40 -43.81 53.28
CA GLY A 159 61.58 -43.41 52.52
C GLY A 159 62.81 -43.10 53.37
N SER A 160 63.89 -42.65 52.71
CA SER A 160 65.23 -42.51 53.29
C SER A 160 65.50 -41.18 54.04
N ARG A 161 64.47 -40.38 54.34
CA ARG A 161 64.64 -39.12 55.11
C ARG A 161 63.41 -38.78 55.94
N LEU A 162 63.64 -38.66 57.25
CA LEU A 162 62.74 -38.07 58.22
C LEU A 162 63.05 -36.57 58.35
N ASP A 163 62.01 -35.75 58.22
CA ASP A 163 62.01 -34.34 58.60
C ASP A 163 60.72 -34.11 59.40
N PHE A 164 60.87 -33.85 60.70
CA PHE A 164 59.78 -33.79 61.65
C PHE A 164 59.80 -32.48 62.42
N SER A 165 58.66 -31.80 62.45
CA SER A 165 58.43 -30.52 63.13
C SER A 165 57.10 -30.53 63.87
N TRP A 166 56.94 -29.67 64.88
CA TRP A 166 55.69 -29.52 65.62
C TRP A 166 55.53 -28.08 66.12
N TYR A 167 54.28 -27.69 66.40
CA TYR A 167 53.95 -26.40 67.01
C TYR A 167 52.91 -26.55 68.13
N GLU A 168 52.96 -25.69 69.14
CA GLU A 168 52.02 -25.64 70.27
C GLU A 168 50.69 -24.96 69.91
N GLN A 169 49.57 -25.55 70.34
CA GLN A 169 48.23 -25.10 69.95
C GLN A 169 47.56 -24.25 71.05
N VAL A 170 47.48 -22.94 70.82
CA VAL A 170 46.80 -21.98 71.71
C VAL A 170 45.30 -21.94 71.40
N GLY A 171 44.45 -22.19 72.41
CA GLY A 171 42.99 -22.14 72.27
C GLY A 171 42.45 -20.70 72.36
N GLY A 172 41.61 -20.30 71.41
CA GLY A 172 40.90 -19.02 71.40
C GLY A 172 39.45 -19.17 70.93
N VAL A 173 38.58 -18.24 71.32
CA VAL A 173 37.14 -18.28 70.99
C VAL A 173 36.92 -18.17 69.48
N GLU A 174 36.07 -19.05 68.93
CA GLU A 174 35.65 -19.01 67.53
C GLU A 174 34.99 -17.66 67.21
N THR A 175 35.54 -16.93 66.25
CA THR A 175 35.05 -15.61 65.84
C THR A 175 34.94 -15.53 64.32
N VAL A 176 33.83 -14.97 63.86
CA VAL A 176 33.59 -14.68 62.43
C VAL A 176 34.29 -13.35 62.14
N SER A 177 35.26 -13.36 61.22
CA SER A 177 36.04 -12.16 60.88
C SER A 177 35.22 -11.19 60.04
N SER A 178 34.48 -11.68 59.05
CA SER A 178 33.58 -10.88 58.22
C SER A 178 32.37 -11.68 57.73
N ALA A 179 31.25 -11.00 57.51
CA ALA A 179 30.10 -11.53 56.79
C ALA A 179 29.60 -10.49 55.77
N VAL A 180 29.82 -10.75 54.48
CA VAL A 180 29.36 -9.86 53.39
C VAL A 180 28.08 -10.42 52.80
N THR A 181 26.98 -9.66 52.87
CA THR A 181 25.66 -10.11 52.40
C THR A 181 25.18 -9.26 51.22
N ARG A 182 24.76 -9.91 50.13
CA ARG A 182 24.20 -9.27 48.93
C ARG A 182 22.74 -9.66 48.78
N ILE A 183 21.83 -8.70 48.95
CA ILE A 183 20.39 -8.90 48.99
C ILE A 183 19.77 -8.38 47.69
N HIS A 184 18.87 -9.17 47.09
CA HIS A 184 18.04 -8.81 45.95
C HIS A 184 16.57 -8.95 46.34
N LEU A 185 15.86 -7.83 46.42
CA LEU A 185 14.42 -7.78 46.64
C LEU A 185 13.71 -7.60 45.30
N LYS A 186 12.83 -8.54 44.97
CA LYS A 186 12.02 -8.51 43.76
C LYS A 186 10.53 -8.44 44.12
N PRO A 187 9.86 -7.30 43.90
CA PRO A 187 8.42 -7.20 44.10
C PRO A 187 7.66 -7.99 43.03
N LEU A 188 6.61 -8.69 43.46
CA LEU A 188 5.55 -9.25 42.62
C LEU A 188 4.20 -8.74 43.13
N SER A 189 3.14 -8.87 42.35
CA SER A 189 1.81 -8.29 42.62
C SER A 189 1.15 -8.72 43.94
N SER A 190 1.59 -9.82 44.56
CA SER A 190 1.03 -10.32 45.83
C SER A 190 2.07 -10.81 46.84
N ARG A 191 3.36 -10.75 46.50
CA ARG A 191 4.47 -11.15 47.39
C ARG A 191 5.78 -10.48 47.03
N PHE A 192 6.67 -10.35 48.00
CA PHE A 192 8.08 -10.07 47.77
C PHE A 192 8.87 -11.37 47.70
N LEU A 193 9.80 -11.47 46.75
CA LEU A 193 10.83 -12.50 46.73
C LEU A 193 12.16 -11.86 47.10
N LEU A 194 12.84 -12.40 48.10
CA LEU A 194 14.14 -11.91 48.56
C LEU A 194 15.17 -13.03 48.41
N THR A 195 16.13 -12.85 47.51
CA THR A 195 17.31 -13.73 47.40
C THR A 195 18.50 -13.02 48.05
N ALA A 196 19.24 -13.71 48.92
CA ALA A 196 20.46 -13.18 49.51
C ALA A 196 21.65 -14.13 49.36
N GLU A 197 22.79 -13.61 48.90
CA GLU A 197 24.06 -14.30 48.81
C GLU A 197 24.99 -13.80 49.91
N GLN A 198 25.38 -14.68 50.83
CA GLN A 198 26.14 -14.36 52.03
C GLN A 198 27.48 -15.09 52.04
N SER A 199 28.57 -14.35 52.21
CA SER A 199 29.94 -14.88 52.30
C SER A 199 30.47 -14.62 53.69
N ILE A 200 30.68 -15.69 54.47
CA ILE A 200 31.14 -15.65 55.87
C ILE A 200 32.59 -16.12 55.91
N GLU A 201 33.46 -15.35 56.54
CA GLU A 201 34.87 -15.66 56.77
C GLU A 201 35.11 -15.86 58.28
N PHE A 202 35.82 -16.92 58.63
CA PHE A 202 36.10 -17.32 60.01
C PHE A 202 37.59 -17.11 60.33
N GLN A 203 37.90 -16.77 61.57
CA GLN A 203 39.31 -16.67 62.02
C GLN A 203 40.00 -18.03 62.19
N GLN A 204 39.24 -19.13 62.25
CA GLN A 204 39.74 -20.48 62.51
C GLN A 204 39.23 -21.48 61.46
N THR A 205 40.05 -22.47 61.12
CA THR A 205 39.70 -23.58 60.22
C THR A 205 39.08 -24.74 61.00
N GLY A 206 38.20 -25.51 60.35
CA GLY A 206 37.57 -26.70 60.95
C GLY A 206 36.19 -26.48 61.56
N ILE A 207 35.70 -25.24 61.60
CA ILE A 207 34.33 -24.90 62.01
C ILE A 207 33.32 -25.60 61.09
N SER A 208 32.20 -26.07 61.67
CA SER A 208 31.16 -26.86 61.00
C SER A 208 29.72 -26.37 61.23
N GLU A 209 29.50 -25.32 62.02
CA GLU A 209 28.18 -24.68 62.14
C GLU A 209 28.27 -23.16 62.36
N VAL A 210 27.19 -22.45 62.05
CA VAL A 210 27.04 -21.00 62.28
C VAL A 210 25.56 -20.65 62.51
N SER A 211 25.28 -19.70 63.40
CA SER A 211 23.93 -19.17 63.61
C SER A 211 23.73 -17.88 62.81
N VAL A 212 22.62 -17.79 62.06
CA VAL A 212 22.26 -16.61 61.26
C VAL A 212 20.81 -16.21 61.54
N ARG A 213 20.57 -14.93 61.84
CA ARG A 213 19.24 -14.32 61.90
C ARG A 213 18.80 -13.89 60.49
N MET A 214 17.57 -14.25 60.14
CA MET A 214 16.92 -13.77 58.92
C MET A 214 16.24 -12.40 59.11
N PRO A 215 16.00 -11.66 58.01
CA PRO A 215 15.09 -10.52 57.97
C PRO A 215 13.71 -10.82 58.57
N GLU A 216 13.17 -9.86 59.30
CA GLU A 216 11.85 -9.95 59.93
C GLU A 216 10.73 -9.84 58.89
N GLY A 217 9.61 -10.55 59.12
CA GLY A 217 8.48 -10.62 58.17
C GLY A 217 8.67 -11.59 57.00
N TYR A 218 9.86 -12.18 56.82
CA TYR A 218 10.15 -13.10 55.73
C TYR A 218 10.10 -14.58 56.15
N ARG A 219 9.41 -15.39 55.32
CA ARG A 219 9.39 -16.85 55.40
C ARG A 219 10.56 -17.45 54.63
N LEU A 220 11.23 -18.44 55.22
CA LEU A 220 12.30 -19.20 54.56
C LEU A 220 11.72 -20.14 53.50
N VAL A 221 12.14 -19.97 52.24
CA VAL A 221 11.82 -20.90 51.14
C VAL A 221 12.95 -21.91 50.95
N ARG A 222 14.21 -21.45 50.96
CA ARG A 222 15.39 -22.32 50.77
C ARG A 222 16.67 -21.73 51.36
N VAL A 223 17.50 -22.61 51.91
CA VAL A 223 18.95 -22.37 52.12
C VAL A 223 19.73 -23.32 51.21
N SER A 224 20.83 -22.84 50.64
CA SER A 224 21.78 -23.65 49.88
C SER A 224 23.19 -23.08 49.95
N SER A 225 24.19 -23.82 49.48
CA SER A 225 25.52 -23.28 49.18
C SER A 225 25.79 -23.43 47.67
N PRO A 226 26.42 -22.44 47.02
CA PRO A 226 26.95 -22.61 45.66
C PRO A 226 27.94 -23.77 45.56
N GLU A 227 28.70 -24.01 46.64
CA GLU A 227 29.60 -25.14 46.80
C GLU A 227 28.83 -26.30 47.45
N THR A 228 28.06 -27.02 46.65
CA THR A 228 27.01 -27.98 47.08
C THR A 228 27.45 -29.12 48.01
N GLN A 229 28.76 -29.32 48.21
CA GLN A 229 29.29 -30.29 49.18
C GLN A 229 29.44 -29.72 50.60
N GLN A 230 29.49 -28.39 50.79
CA GLN A 230 29.71 -27.78 52.10
C GLN A 230 28.46 -27.84 52.98
N TYR A 231 27.31 -27.38 52.49
CA TYR A 231 26.06 -27.33 53.27
C TYR A 231 25.54 -28.73 53.61
N ARG A 232 25.10 -28.95 54.86
CA ARG A 232 24.43 -30.19 55.32
C ARG A 232 22.97 -29.99 55.69
N SER A 233 22.68 -29.06 56.61
CA SER A 233 21.31 -28.83 57.11
C SER A 233 21.15 -27.43 57.71
N HIS A 234 19.91 -27.00 57.90
CA HIS A 234 19.55 -25.87 58.75
C HIS A 234 18.41 -26.26 59.69
N GLU A 235 18.38 -25.67 60.88
CA GLU A 235 17.29 -25.82 61.86
C GLU A 235 16.99 -24.46 62.51
N ALA A 236 15.73 -24.17 62.79
CA ALA A 236 15.35 -22.98 63.54
C ALA A 236 15.73 -23.16 65.02
N ILE A 237 16.25 -22.11 65.65
CA ILE A 237 16.66 -22.13 67.05
C ILE A 237 15.42 -21.84 67.92
N ALA A 238 14.94 -22.85 68.66
CA ALA A 238 13.62 -22.82 69.31
C ALA A 238 13.43 -21.69 70.34
N ASP A 239 14.51 -21.28 71.02
CA ASP A 239 14.56 -20.19 71.99
C ASP A 239 14.87 -18.81 71.38
N ARG A 240 15.15 -18.73 70.07
CA ARG A 240 15.56 -17.50 69.36
C ARG A 240 14.81 -17.33 68.03
N PRO A 241 13.62 -16.70 68.03
CA PRO A 241 12.85 -16.45 66.81
C PRO A 241 13.67 -15.76 65.71
N GLY A 242 13.51 -16.23 64.47
CA GLY A 242 14.23 -15.73 63.30
C GLY A 242 15.69 -16.20 63.17
N TRP A 243 16.25 -16.88 64.18
CA TRP A 243 17.60 -17.46 64.10
C TRP A 243 17.57 -18.91 63.59
N TYR A 244 18.49 -19.20 62.68
CA TYR A 244 18.71 -20.52 62.10
C TYR A 244 20.16 -20.96 62.33
N ARG A 245 20.34 -22.17 62.87
CA ARG A 245 21.64 -22.84 62.93
C ARG A 245 21.86 -23.56 61.61
N VAL A 246 22.89 -23.17 60.86
CA VAL A 246 23.29 -23.80 59.60
C VAL A 246 24.50 -24.70 59.85
N ARG A 247 24.38 -25.99 59.53
CA ARG A 247 25.46 -26.98 59.65
C ARG A 247 26.08 -27.28 58.30
N PHE A 248 27.40 -27.42 58.26
CA PHE A 248 28.21 -27.64 57.07
C PHE A 248 29.40 -28.58 57.36
N GLN A 249 30.10 -29.02 56.31
CA GLN A 249 31.34 -29.79 56.46
C GLN A 249 32.47 -28.91 57.01
N PRO A 250 33.37 -29.43 57.88
CA PRO A 250 34.51 -28.68 58.41
C PRO A 250 35.30 -27.94 57.32
N LEU A 251 35.38 -26.62 57.43
CA LEU A 251 35.97 -25.78 56.37
C LEU A 251 37.50 -25.79 56.44
N GLY A 252 38.15 -26.30 55.38
CA GLY A 252 39.61 -26.26 55.24
C GLY A 252 40.18 -24.86 54.96
N THR A 253 39.37 -23.94 54.43
CA THR A 253 39.78 -22.57 54.03
C THR A 253 39.18 -21.46 54.89
N GLY A 254 38.40 -21.80 55.93
CA GLY A 254 37.78 -20.81 56.83
C GLY A 254 36.75 -19.89 56.16
N ARG A 255 36.15 -20.27 55.02
CA ARG A 255 35.13 -19.47 54.34
C ARG A 255 33.91 -20.30 53.95
N LEU A 256 32.71 -19.76 54.18
CA LEU A 256 31.42 -20.35 53.83
C LEU A 256 30.66 -19.41 52.89
N SER A 257 30.07 -19.96 51.83
CA SER A 257 29.13 -19.25 50.97
C SER A 257 27.73 -19.83 51.12
N LEU A 258 26.75 -19.00 51.50
CA LEU A 258 25.34 -19.35 51.62
C LEU A 258 24.48 -18.56 50.63
N ARG A 259 23.41 -19.18 50.15
CA ARG A 259 22.33 -18.55 49.41
C ARG A 259 21.01 -18.83 50.12
N TRP A 260 20.31 -17.75 50.43
CA TRP A 260 18.98 -17.71 51.03
C TRP A 260 17.97 -17.29 49.95
N ASP A 261 16.88 -18.03 49.83
CA ASP A 261 15.70 -17.59 49.08
C ASP A 261 14.52 -17.51 50.07
N LEU A 262 13.94 -16.33 50.23
CA LEU A 262 12.89 -15.97 51.18
C LEU A 262 11.68 -15.36 50.45
N GLU A 263 10.50 -15.37 51.09
CA GLU A 263 9.31 -14.66 50.62
C GLU A 263 8.55 -13.96 51.74
N ALA A 264 7.86 -12.87 51.41
CA ALA A 264 6.93 -12.16 52.29
C ALA A 264 5.68 -11.76 51.50
N GLU A 265 4.57 -11.46 52.18
CA GLU A 265 3.37 -10.93 51.52
C GLU A 265 3.60 -9.50 51.01
N ASN A 266 2.96 -9.11 49.90
CA ASN A 266 2.96 -7.73 49.40
C ASN A 266 1.51 -7.29 49.26
N SER A 267 1.01 -6.51 50.22
CA SER A 267 -0.32 -5.92 50.15
C SER A 267 -0.27 -4.54 49.49
N GLU A 268 -1.11 -4.30 48.47
CA GLU A 268 -1.31 -2.95 47.91
C GLU A 268 -1.81 -1.94 48.97
N SER A 269 -2.36 -2.41 50.10
CA SER A 269 -2.80 -1.54 51.21
C SER A 269 -1.69 -1.04 52.13
N GLU A 270 -0.46 -1.58 52.03
CA GLU A 270 0.66 -1.15 52.87
C GLU A 270 1.41 0.03 52.24
N GLU A 271 1.30 1.18 52.89
CA GLU A 271 1.96 2.43 52.50
C GLU A 271 3.49 2.36 52.64
N PHE A 272 4.01 1.47 53.51
CA PHE A 272 5.44 1.35 53.80
C PHE A 272 5.92 -0.10 53.75
N ILE A 273 7.02 -0.35 53.03
CA ILE A 273 7.84 -1.56 53.19
C ILE A 273 8.89 -1.30 54.25
N ARG A 274 9.07 -2.26 55.17
CA ARG A 274 10.22 -2.32 56.07
C ARG A 274 11.04 -3.57 55.77
N LEU A 275 12.34 -3.39 55.55
CA LEU A 275 13.28 -4.49 55.34
C LEU A 275 14.42 -4.40 56.36
N SER A 276 14.60 -5.45 57.14
CA SER A 276 15.76 -5.64 58.01
C SER A 276 16.82 -6.53 57.35
N GLY A 277 18.08 -6.40 57.79
CA GLY A 277 19.19 -7.20 57.28
C GLY A 277 19.38 -8.57 57.95
N PHE A 278 20.32 -9.36 57.43
CA PHE A 278 20.77 -10.61 58.04
C PHE A 278 21.78 -10.31 59.15
N GLN A 279 21.86 -11.17 60.17
CA GLN A 279 22.85 -11.04 61.25
C GLN A 279 23.54 -12.37 61.51
N VAL A 280 24.88 -12.40 61.50
CA VAL A 280 25.69 -13.61 61.76
C VAL A 280 26.25 -13.56 63.19
N GLU A 281 26.05 -14.64 63.94
CA GLU A 281 26.53 -14.73 65.32
C GLU A 281 28.07 -14.67 65.40
N GLY A 282 28.60 -13.79 66.24
CA GLY A 282 30.04 -13.62 66.44
C GLY A 282 30.79 -12.89 65.31
N ALA A 283 30.08 -12.24 64.38
CA ALA A 283 30.70 -11.47 63.30
C ALA A 283 31.25 -10.12 63.77
N ILE A 284 32.53 -9.88 63.51
CA ILE A 284 33.22 -8.62 63.83
C ILE A 284 32.84 -7.50 62.83
N ARG A 285 32.59 -7.86 61.57
CA ARG A 285 32.25 -6.95 60.48
C ARG A 285 31.13 -7.54 59.63
N GLU A 286 30.03 -6.81 59.49
CA GLU A 286 28.89 -7.19 58.66
C GLU A 286 28.50 -6.04 57.73
N ASP A 287 28.70 -6.22 56.42
CA ASP A 287 28.41 -5.21 55.40
C ASP A 287 27.88 -5.83 54.10
N GLY A 288 27.52 -4.98 53.15
CA GLY A 288 27.19 -5.40 51.80
C GLY A 288 26.14 -4.53 51.14
N PHE A 289 25.37 -5.14 50.24
CA PHE A 289 24.57 -4.42 49.24
C PHE A 289 23.14 -4.95 49.19
N LEU A 290 22.20 -4.05 48.95
CA LEU A 290 20.79 -4.32 48.71
C LEU A 290 20.39 -3.72 47.36
N ARG A 291 19.80 -4.53 46.49
CA ARG A 291 19.17 -4.11 45.24
C ARG A 291 17.67 -4.36 45.32
N ILE A 292 16.87 -3.41 44.84
CA ILE A 292 15.42 -3.54 44.73
C ILE A 292 15.01 -3.30 43.27
N ASP A 293 14.25 -4.24 42.72
CA ASP A 293 13.73 -4.15 41.36
C ASP A 293 12.47 -3.27 41.27
N GLU A 294 12.20 -2.79 40.05
CA GLU A 294 11.04 -1.96 39.72
C GLU A 294 9.71 -2.70 39.95
N MET A 295 8.74 -2.00 40.54
CA MET A 295 7.33 -2.39 40.60
C MET A 295 6.53 -1.58 39.59
N ALA A 296 5.52 -2.19 38.98
CA ALA A 296 4.65 -1.50 38.03
C ALA A 296 3.89 -0.35 38.72
N ASP A 297 3.75 0.78 38.02
CA ASP A 297 2.92 1.94 38.37
C ASP A 297 3.27 2.72 39.66
N GLU A 298 4.24 2.24 40.44
CA GLU A 298 4.62 2.77 41.75
C GLU A 298 6.13 3.03 41.89
N MET A 299 6.48 3.98 42.74
CA MET A 299 7.86 4.31 43.12
C MET A 299 8.08 4.10 44.62
N TRP A 300 9.21 3.47 44.96
CA TRP A 300 9.70 3.35 46.32
C TRP A 300 10.56 4.56 46.70
N VAL A 301 10.11 5.32 47.70
CA VAL A 301 10.81 6.50 48.21
C VAL A 301 11.35 6.21 49.62
N PRO A 302 12.66 6.30 49.87
CA PRO A 302 13.21 6.05 51.21
C PRO A 302 12.76 7.08 52.23
N VAL A 303 12.57 6.63 53.47
CA VAL A 303 12.37 7.47 54.65
C VAL A 303 13.71 7.55 55.39
N PRO A 304 14.50 8.64 55.24
CA PRO A 304 15.88 8.68 55.72
C PRO A 304 16.00 8.48 57.23
N ASP A 305 15.09 9.10 57.99
CA ASP A 305 15.06 9.08 59.46
C ASP A 305 14.77 7.69 60.05
N GLU A 306 14.23 6.76 59.25
CA GLU A 306 14.03 5.34 59.62
C GLU A 306 15.10 4.40 59.01
N SER A 307 16.14 4.97 58.39
CA SER A 307 17.08 4.24 57.50
C SER A 307 18.56 4.56 57.75
N GLU A 308 18.94 4.87 59.00
CA GLU A 308 20.26 5.45 59.37
C GLU A 308 21.51 4.61 58.99
N LEU A 309 21.37 3.30 58.76
CA LEU A 309 22.49 2.38 58.47
C LEU A 309 22.57 1.93 57.00
N VAL A 310 21.77 2.53 56.10
CA VAL A 310 21.75 2.23 54.67
C VAL A 310 21.99 3.48 53.83
N GLN A 311 23.04 3.47 53.02
CA GLN A 311 23.37 4.57 52.11
C GLN A 311 22.90 4.22 50.69
N ARG A 312 22.16 5.13 50.03
CA ARG A 312 21.75 4.95 48.63
C ARG A 312 22.96 5.03 47.69
N ILE A 313 23.08 4.07 46.78
CA ILE A 313 24.15 3.99 45.77
C ILE A 313 23.56 3.89 44.36
N GLY A 314 24.40 4.06 43.34
CA GLY A 314 23.99 3.86 41.94
C GLY A 314 23.72 2.38 41.65
N VAL A 315 22.63 2.07 40.93
CA VAL A 315 22.28 0.68 40.57
C VAL A 315 23.36 -0.06 39.77
N SER A 316 24.25 0.67 39.09
CA SER A 316 25.42 0.15 38.38
C SER A 316 26.56 -0.33 39.29
N GLN A 317 26.54 0.04 40.58
CA GLN A 317 27.58 -0.34 41.55
C GLN A 317 27.34 -1.75 42.13
N VAL A 318 26.14 -2.30 41.98
CA VAL A 318 25.80 -3.67 42.39
C VAL A 318 25.97 -4.63 41.20
N ARG A 319 26.63 -5.78 41.42
CA ARG A 319 26.85 -6.78 40.36
C ARG A 319 25.52 -7.26 39.74
N GLN A 320 25.44 -7.25 38.41
CA GLN A 320 24.29 -7.75 37.64
C GLN A 320 24.27 -9.29 37.54
N VAL A 321 24.19 -10.00 38.68
CA VAL A 321 24.03 -11.47 38.70
C VAL A 321 22.55 -11.89 38.66
N TRP A 322 21.62 -11.02 39.07
CA TRP A 322 20.20 -11.36 39.22
C TRP A 322 19.29 -10.73 38.15
N VAL A 323 18.21 -11.46 37.81
CA VAL A 323 17.30 -11.18 36.71
C VAL A 323 16.14 -10.26 37.11
N GLY A 324 16.14 -9.05 36.55
CA GLY A 324 15.09 -8.03 36.66
C GLY A 324 15.63 -6.62 36.37
N THR A 325 14.76 -5.61 36.41
CA THR A 325 15.13 -4.20 36.20
C THR A 325 15.39 -3.54 37.56
N PRO A 326 16.64 -3.15 37.90
CA PRO A 326 16.94 -2.50 39.17
C PRO A 326 16.40 -1.06 39.19
N GLN A 327 15.60 -0.72 40.21
CA GLN A 327 15.08 0.65 40.41
C GLN A 327 15.97 1.44 41.39
N ILE A 328 16.34 0.81 42.50
CA ILE A 328 17.15 1.43 43.58
C ILE A 328 18.14 0.43 44.17
N ALA A 329 19.26 0.95 44.68
CA ALA A 329 20.29 0.17 45.35
C ALA A 329 20.84 0.91 46.57
N TYR A 330 21.26 0.15 47.57
CA TYR A 330 21.81 0.60 48.84
C TYR A 330 23.05 -0.20 49.23
N GLU A 331 23.94 0.43 49.98
CA GLU A 331 25.04 -0.19 50.72
C GLU A 331 24.73 -0.09 52.21
N PHE A 332 25.03 -1.13 53.00
CA PHE A 332 24.97 -1.09 54.46
C PHE A 332 26.34 -1.46 55.03
N SER A 333 26.78 -0.72 56.04
CA SER A 333 28.11 -0.88 56.66
C SER A 333 28.08 -1.58 58.02
N LYS A 334 26.88 -1.93 58.52
CA LYS A 334 26.67 -2.59 59.81
C LYS A 334 25.33 -3.34 59.83
N GLN A 335 25.24 -4.39 60.64
CA GLN A 335 24.00 -5.12 60.94
C GLN A 335 23.63 -5.02 62.44
N PRO A 336 22.34 -5.19 62.80
CA PRO A 336 21.18 -5.20 61.90
C PRO A 336 20.89 -3.79 61.34
N PHE A 337 20.69 -3.66 60.02
CA PHE A 337 20.11 -2.45 59.44
C PHE A 337 18.58 -2.56 59.35
N GLN A 338 17.92 -1.41 59.25
CA GLN A 338 16.54 -1.28 58.79
C GLN A 338 16.49 -0.29 57.61
N LEU A 339 15.67 -0.59 56.60
CA LEU A 339 15.32 0.29 55.50
C LEU A 339 13.79 0.43 55.47
N THR A 340 13.28 1.65 55.60
CA THR A 340 11.86 1.95 55.37
C THR A 340 11.68 2.66 54.02
N LEU A 341 10.78 2.13 53.18
CA LEU A 341 10.41 2.69 51.88
C LEU A 341 8.91 3.01 51.85
N LYS A 342 8.55 4.24 51.50
CA LYS A 342 7.17 4.64 51.22
C LYS A 342 6.78 4.32 49.77
N ARG A 343 5.58 3.79 49.59
CA ARG A 343 4.89 3.58 48.30
C ARG A 343 4.33 4.92 47.79
N GLN A 344 4.60 5.28 46.55
CA GLN A 344 4.00 6.46 45.90
C GLN A 344 3.59 6.15 44.45
N PRO A 345 2.41 6.60 43.97
CA PRO A 345 2.02 6.44 42.57
C PRO A 345 2.88 7.32 41.67
N ILE A 346 3.14 6.86 40.44
CA ILE A 346 3.87 7.64 39.43
C ILE A 346 2.87 8.50 38.63
N GLU A 347 3.08 9.83 38.61
CA GLU A 347 2.31 10.75 37.76
C GLU A 347 2.28 10.28 36.30
N ALA A 348 1.07 10.19 35.74
CA ALA A 348 0.87 9.69 34.39
C ALA A 348 1.34 10.72 33.35
N ARG A 349 2.31 10.33 32.51
CA ARG A 349 2.69 11.10 31.31
C ARG A 349 2.08 10.42 30.09
N PHE A 350 1.30 11.17 29.34
CA PHE A 350 0.60 10.68 28.16
C PHE A 350 0.51 11.77 27.09
N SER A 351 0.40 11.33 25.84
CA SER A 351 -0.04 12.16 24.72
C SER A 351 -1.47 11.82 24.31
N ALA A 352 -2.13 12.76 23.64
CA ALA A 352 -3.49 12.57 23.15
C ALA A 352 -3.63 12.99 21.68
N GLU A 353 -4.43 12.23 20.93
CA GLU A 353 -4.90 12.56 19.59
C GLU A 353 -6.42 12.79 19.67
N PRO A 354 -6.87 14.07 19.70
CA PRO A 354 -8.28 14.43 19.74
C PRO A 354 -8.94 14.36 18.35
N SER A 355 -10.07 13.67 18.28
CA SER A 355 -10.94 13.63 17.11
C SER A 355 -12.35 14.09 17.49
N PHE A 356 -12.94 14.92 16.64
CA PHE A 356 -14.25 15.51 16.81
C PHE A 356 -15.16 15.08 15.65
N ASP A 357 -16.39 14.69 15.93
CA ASP A 357 -17.45 14.55 14.92
C ASP A 357 -18.62 15.47 15.32
N LEU A 358 -18.79 16.55 14.56
CA LEU A 358 -19.87 17.52 14.72
C LEU A 358 -20.99 17.18 13.75
N ASN A 359 -22.14 16.80 14.29
CA ASN A 359 -23.35 16.49 13.55
C ASN A 359 -24.38 17.63 13.71
N ILE A 360 -24.74 18.25 12.59
CA ILE A 360 -25.64 19.41 12.51
C ILE A 360 -27.00 18.93 12.01
N GLU A 361 -27.96 18.80 12.92
CA GLU A 361 -29.35 18.43 12.62
C GLU A 361 -30.29 19.65 12.74
N PRO A 362 -31.56 19.57 12.29
CA PRO A 362 -32.47 20.70 12.32
C PRO A 362 -32.74 21.22 13.75
N ASP A 363 -32.97 20.31 14.69
CA ASP A 363 -33.38 20.62 16.07
C ASP A 363 -32.20 20.68 17.06
N PHE A 364 -31.06 20.06 16.74
CA PHE A 364 -29.91 19.98 17.64
C PHE A 364 -28.56 19.89 16.91
N LEU A 365 -27.51 20.22 17.66
CA LEU A 365 -26.13 19.94 17.33
C LEU A 365 -25.64 18.83 18.25
N GLU A 366 -24.92 17.86 17.70
CA GLU A 366 -24.20 16.84 18.46
C GLU A 366 -22.70 16.95 18.21
N LEU A 367 -21.92 16.93 19.29
CA LEU A 367 -20.46 16.86 19.23
C LEU A 367 -20.02 15.58 19.92
N ARG A 368 -19.60 14.59 19.13
CA ARG A 368 -18.85 13.45 19.64
C ARG A 368 -17.38 13.84 19.74
N VAL A 369 -16.78 13.58 20.90
CA VAL A 369 -15.36 13.80 21.15
C VAL A 369 -14.73 12.46 21.44
N GLU A 370 -13.69 12.09 20.70
CA GLU A 370 -12.89 10.90 20.93
C GLU A 370 -11.43 11.30 21.17
N TRP A 371 -10.85 10.82 22.27
CA TRP A 371 -9.42 10.95 22.53
C TRP A 371 -8.76 9.58 22.42
N THR A 372 -7.86 9.42 21.45
CA THR A 372 -6.90 8.29 21.46
C THR A 372 -5.71 8.71 22.31
N LEU A 373 -5.55 8.08 23.46
CA LEU A 373 -4.46 8.36 24.40
C LEU A 373 -3.28 7.44 24.11
N SER A 374 -2.05 7.87 24.40
CA SER A 374 -0.86 7.01 24.43
C SER A 374 -0.12 7.27 25.73
N ILE A 375 0.02 6.25 26.57
CA ILE A 375 0.57 6.39 27.93
C ILE A 375 2.07 6.07 27.89
N ASP A 376 2.91 7.08 28.11
CA ASP A 376 4.37 6.95 28.13
C ASP A 376 4.89 6.42 29.47
N ARG A 377 4.24 6.80 30.58
CA ARG A 377 4.62 6.43 31.95
C ARG A 377 3.44 6.54 32.91
N GLY A 378 3.39 5.67 33.92
CA GLY A 378 2.38 5.67 34.99
C GLY A 378 1.03 5.08 34.55
N THR A 379 0.08 4.99 35.49
CA THR A 379 -1.30 4.57 35.19
C THR A 379 -2.20 5.80 35.14
N LEU A 380 -3.00 5.91 34.06
CA LEU A 380 -3.98 6.97 33.87
C LEU A 380 -5.39 6.46 34.22
N GLN A 381 -6.08 7.14 35.16
CA GLN A 381 -7.45 6.79 35.61
C GLN A 381 -8.45 7.94 35.40
N SER A 382 -7.95 9.15 35.17
CA SER A 382 -8.75 10.31 34.77
C SER A 382 -8.01 11.19 33.77
N ILE A 383 -8.76 12.01 33.04
CA ILE A 383 -8.23 13.13 32.24
C ILE A 383 -9.05 14.39 32.53
N SER A 384 -8.44 15.56 32.30
CA SER A 384 -9.13 16.85 32.34
C SER A 384 -9.16 17.48 30.96
N ALA A 385 -10.28 18.08 30.59
CA ALA A 385 -10.41 18.88 29.38
C ALA A 385 -10.99 20.27 29.68
N TYR A 386 -10.35 21.31 29.14
CA TYR A 386 -10.80 22.69 29.23
C TYR A 386 -11.75 23.01 28.08
N TRP A 387 -12.96 23.47 28.39
CA TRP A 387 -13.96 23.90 27.42
C TRP A 387 -14.70 25.14 27.96
N PRO A 388 -14.25 26.36 27.58
CA PRO A 388 -14.85 27.58 28.10
C PRO A 388 -16.32 27.68 27.73
N GLN A 389 -17.16 28.10 28.67
CA GLN A 389 -18.54 28.54 28.43
C GLN A 389 -19.45 27.49 27.76
N TRP A 390 -19.06 26.22 27.69
CA TRP A 390 -19.80 25.16 26.98
C TRP A 390 -21.26 25.05 27.45
N LYS A 391 -21.48 25.10 28.76
CA LYS A 391 -22.79 25.01 29.41
C LYS A 391 -23.65 26.25 29.17
N SER A 392 -23.08 27.46 29.23
CA SER A 392 -23.77 28.71 28.85
C SER A 392 -24.03 28.80 27.35
N ASN A 393 -23.22 28.12 26.53
CA ASN A 393 -23.44 27.94 25.11
C ASN A 393 -24.51 26.87 24.81
N GLY A 394 -25.12 26.23 25.81
CA GLY A 394 -26.25 25.31 25.67
C GLY A 394 -25.88 23.85 25.42
N TRP A 395 -24.63 23.44 25.67
CA TRP A 395 -24.20 22.04 25.56
C TRP A 395 -24.50 21.26 26.84
N GLU A 396 -24.99 20.03 26.67
CA GLU A 396 -25.26 19.04 27.72
C GLU A 396 -24.50 17.75 27.42
N PHE A 397 -23.94 17.12 28.46
CA PHE A 397 -23.29 15.81 28.36
C PHE A 397 -24.35 14.70 28.35
N ILE A 398 -24.22 13.73 27.43
CA ILE A 398 -25.15 12.60 27.30
C ILE A 398 -24.53 11.33 27.91
N PRO A 399 -24.96 10.88 29.11
CA PRO A 399 -24.41 9.69 29.74
C PRO A 399 -24.74 8.41 28.97
N GLY A 400 -23.79 7.49 28.89
CA GLY A 400 -23.99 6.15 28.31
C GLY A 400 -23.77 6.05 26.79
N ALA A 401 -23.61 7.16 26.07
CA ALA A 401 -23.20 7.18 24.65
C ALA A 401 -21.68 6.93 24.47
N VAL A 402 -21.13 5.96 25.21
CA VAL A 402 -19.70 5.71 25.34
C VAL A 402 -19.28 4.52 24.48
N GLY A 403 -18.34 4.78 23.56
CA GLY A 403 -17.61 3.74 22.83
C GLY A 403 -16.12 3.80 23.18
N GLY A 404 -15.47 2.66 23.34
CA GLY A 404 -14.05 2.59 23.67
C GLY A 404 -13.71 1.40 24.54
N SER A 405 -12.51 1.43 25.12
CA SER A 405 -11.99 0.35 25.96
C SER A 405 -12.36 0.46 27.44
N ALA A 406 -13.15 1.47 27.81
CA ALA A 406 -13.57 1.74 29.18
C ALA A 406 -15.04 1.37 29.37
N ASN A 407 -15.35 0.50 30.35
CA ASN A 407 -16.71 0.00 30.60
C ASN A 407 -17.67 1.08 31.11
N ARG A 408 -17.15 2.13 31.75
CA ARG A 408 -17.95 3.25 32.26
C ARG A 408 -17.08 4.50 32.37
N ILE A 409 -17.58 5.61 31.83
CA ILE A 409 -16.99 6.96 32.02
C ILE A 409 -17.97 7.76 32.87
N THR A 410 -17.47 8.40 33.92
CA THR A 410 -18.18 9.42 34.68
C THR A 410 -17.53 10.78 34.44
N MET A 411 -18.34 11.79 34.13
CA MET A 411 -17.90 13.18 34.03
C MET A 411 -18.24 13.89 35.34
N GLU A 412 -17.25 14.53 35.95
CA GLU A 412 -17.43 15.42 37.11
C GLU A 412 -17.12 16.86 36.69
N GLU A 413 -18.00 17.80 37.06
CA GLU A 413 -17.75 19.24 36.90
C GLU A 413 -16.86 19.71 38.05
N THR A 414 -15.72 20.32 37.72
CA THR A 414 -14.88 20.98 38.73
C THR A 414 -15.46 22.35 39.12
N GLU A 415 -14.98 22.93 40.22
CA GLU A 415 -15.45 24.21 40.78
C GLU A 415 -15.45 25.39 39.79
N THR A 416 -14.71 25.29 38.67
CA THR A 416 -14.54 26.37 37.68
C THR A 416 -15.52 26.33 36.50
N GLN A 417 -16.39 25.32 36.39
CA GLN A 417 -17.37 25.07 35.30
C GLN A 417 -16.83 24.92 33.86
N ASP A 418 -15.69 25.52 33.53
CA ASP A 418 -15.00 25.42 32.24
C ASP A 418 -14.07 24.20 32.13
N MET A 419 -13.91 23.42 33.21
CA MET A 419 -12.98 22.29 33.26
C MET A 419 -13.72 21.00 33.63
N LEU A 420 -13.71 20.05 32.68
CA LEU A 420 -14.38 18.76 32.74
C LEU A 420 -13.40 17.67 33.15
N GLU A 421 -13.68 16.94 34.23
CA GLU A 421 -12.90 15.76 34.61
C GLU A 421 -13.63 14.48 34.18
N PHE A 422 -12.97 13.62 33.42
CA PHE A 422 -13.49 12.32 33.00
C PHE A 422 -12.73 11.22 33.75
N ARG A 423 -13.45 10.41 34.54
CA ARG A 423 -12.93 9.26 35.29
C ARG A 423 -13.48 7.96 34.71
N TRP A 424 -12.70 6.86 34.75
CA TRP A 424 -13.17 5.55 34.28
C TRP A 424 -12.64 4.37 35.07
N ASP A 425 -13.46 3.32 35.17
CA ASP A 425 -13.14 2.09 35.88
C ASP A 425 -12.48 1.05 34.94
N LEU A 426 -11.17 0.81 35.09
CA LEU A 426 -10.45 -0.30 34.42
C LEU A 426 -10.75 -1.66 35.07
N THR A 427 -12.00 -2.11 34.96
CA THR A 427 -12.49 -3.36 35.56
C THR A 427 -12.54 -4.51 34.55
N GLY A 428 -11.74 -5.56 34.82
CA GLY A 428 -11.71 -6.79 34.04
C GLY A 428 -10.62 -6.84 32.97
N SER A 429 -9.88 -7.96 32.92
CA SER A 429 -8.76 -8.24 32.01
C SER A 429 -7.61 -7.22 32.01
N SER A 430 -6.56 -7.52 32.80
CA SER A 430 -5.18 -7.05 32.60
C SER A 430 -4.95 -5.53 32.55
N ARG A 431 -4.39 -4.95 33.65
CA ARG A 431 -3.72 -3.62 33.66
C ARG A 431 -2.66 -3.46 32.55
N THR A 432 -2.26 -4.56 31.90
CA THR A 432 -1.25 -4.66 30.82
C THR A 432 -1.81 -4.62 29.38
N ALA A 433 -3.12 -4.48 29.16
CA ALA A 433 -3.73 -4.78 27.85
C ALA A 433 -3.75 -3.65 26.80
N LEU A 434 -3.72 -2.36 27.20
CA LEU A 434 -3.93 -1.24 26.26
C LEU A 434 -2.86 -0.16 26.42
N LYS A 435 -1.88 -0.15 25.52
CA LYS A 435 -0.94 0.97 25.37
C LYS A 435 -1.62 2.26 24.90
N THR A 436 -2.77 2.13 24.23
CA THR A 436 -3.52 3.25 23.64
C THR A 436 -5.02 3.13 23.90
N PRO A 437 -5.52 3.54 25.08
CA PRO A 437 -6.96 3.55 25.34
C PRO A 437 -7.65 4.63 24.50
N ARG A 438 -8.87 4.32 24.03
CA ARG A 438 -9.77 5.27 23.35
C ARG A 438 -10.93 5.63 24.26
N LEU A 439 -11.19 6.93 24.38
CA LEU A 439 -12.22 7.51 25.23
C LEU A 439 -13.18 8.33 24.35
N ALA A 440 -14.39 7.85 24.09
CA ALA A 440 -15.40 8.61 23.35
C ALA A 440 -16.56 9.06 24.25
N VAL A 441 -16.96 10.33 24.10
CA VAL A 441 -18.06 10.99 24.81
C VAL A 441 -18.95 11.77 23.83
N LEU A 442 -20.20 12.00 24.20
CA LEU A 442 -21.18 12.73 23.37
C LEU A 442 -21.74 13.93 24.14
N PHE A 443 -21.75 15.08 23.47
CA PHE A 443 -22.45 16.28 23.91
C PHE A 443 -23.54 16.63 22.91
N ARG A 444 -24.66 17.15 23.40
CA ARG A 444 -25.79 17.62 22.57
C ARG A 444 -26.17 19.03 22.99
N ARG A 445 -26.59 19.85 22.03
CA ARG A 445 -27.11 21.20 22.23
C ARG A 445 -28.37 21.41 21.36
N PRO A 446 -29.47 22.00 21.87
CA PRO A 446 -30.58 22.46 21.01
C PRO A 446 -30.10 23.52 19.99
N ARG A 447 -30.49 23.39 18.73
CA ARG A 447 -30.09 24.33 17.66
C ARG A 447 -30.97 25.57 17.68
N THR A 448 -30.39 26.71 17.32
CA THR A 448 -31.05 28.03 17.36
C THR A 448 -30.98 28.71 16.00
N LYS A 449 -31.87 29.68 15.73
CA LYS A 449 -31.85 30.46 14.47
C LYS A 449 -30.58 31.30 14.28
N SER A 450 -29.82 31.55 15.35
CA SER A 450 -28.48 32.16 15.29
C SER A 450 -27.40 31.22 14.73
N ASP A 451 -27.70 29.93 14.59
CA ASP A 451 -26.81 28.92 14.02
C ASP A 451 -27.05 28.74 12.50
N ASP A 452 -27.96 29.51 11.90
CA ASP A 452 -28.04 29.75 10.46
C ASP A 452 -27.16 30.98 10.12
N GLY A 453 -26.36 30.90 9.06
CA GLY A 453 -25.35 31.90 8.75
C GLY A 453 -24.00 31.54 9.36
N SER A 454 -23.51 32.32 10.33
CA SER A 454 -22.16 32.16 10.90
C SER A 454 -22.20 31.63 12.34
N MET A 455 -21.86 30.36 12.53
CA MET A 455 -21.76 29.70 13.83
C MET A 455 -20.28 29.57 14.25
N SER A 456 -19.96 29.84 15.51
CA SER A 456 -18.61 29.68 16.07
C SER A 456 -18.61 28.64 17.19
N LEU A 457 -17.76 27.61 17.09
CA LEU A 457 -17.64 26.54 18.07
C LEU A 457 -16.21 26.48 18.62
N GLN A 458 -16.07 26.63 19.94
CA GLN A 458 -14.88 26.21 20.65
C GLN A 458 -14.97 24.70 20.94
N LEU A 459 -13.86 23.99 20.79
CA LEU A 459 -13.77 22.54 21.00
C LEU A 459 -13.04 22.23 22.33
N PRO A 460 -13.41 21.16 23.05
CA PRO A 460 -12.79 20.82 24.33
C PRO A 460 -11.31 20.42 24.18
N GLN A 461 -10.46 20.95 25.06
CA GLN A 461 -9.01 20.88 24.99
C GLN A 461 -8.45 19.98 26.09
N ILE A 462 -7.96 18.79 25.73
CA ILE A 462 -7.39 17.84 26.70
C ILE A 462 -6.05 18.34 27.27
N GLN A 463 -5.89 18.25 28.60
CA GLN A 463 -4.62 18.51 29.28
C GLN A 463 -3.70 17.29 29.20
N ALA A 464 -2.86 17.24 28.17
CA ALA A 464 -1.88 16.18 27.93
C ALA A 464 -0.46 16.77 27.76
N VAL A 465 0.58 15.95 27.93
CA VAL A 465 1.99 16.40 27.77
C VAL A 465 2.27 16.83 26.34
N HIS A 466 1.69 16.10 25.38
CA HIS A 466 1.70 16.43 23.96
C HIS A 466 0.30 16.15 23.37
N SER A 467 -0.19 17.08 22.54
CA SER A 467 -1.43 16.90 21.77
C SER A 467 -1.10 16.90 20.28
N VAL A 468 -1.58 15.91 19.55
CA VAL A 468 -1.45 15.83 18.09
C VAL A 468 -2.44 16.80 17.42
N ARG A 469 -2.23 17.14 16.14
CA ARG A 469 -3.19 17.97 15.38
C ARG A 469 -4.58 17.33 15.42
N PRO A 470 -5.63 18.05 15.90
CA PRO A 470 -6.96 17.48 15.96
C PRO A 470 -7.55 17.18 14.59
N SER A 471 -8.38 16.14 14.50
CA SER A 471 -9.28 15.93 13.37
C SER A 471 -10.71 16.40 13.69
N LEU A 472 -11.37 17.03 12.72
CA LEU A 472 -12.78 17.39 12.78
C LEU A 472 -13.51 16.79 11.57
N VAL A 473 -14.47 15.92 11.84
CA VAL A 473 -15.49 15.48 10.89
C VAL A 473 -16.70 16.38 11.06
N VAL A 474 -17.27 16.85 9.95
CA VAL A 474 -18.52 17.61 9.96
C VAL A 474 -19.57 16.86 9.16
N ARG A 475 -20.69 16.61 9.82
CA ARG A 475 -21.90 16.04 9.26
C ARG A 475 -23.01 17.07 9.32
N ALA A 476 -23.88 17.07 8.33
CA ALA A 476 -25.06 17.92 8.34
C ALA A 476 -26.26 17.15 7.78
N ALA A 477 -27.45 17.46 8.29
CA ALA A 477 -28.70 17.03 7.69
C ALA A 477 -28.77 17.54 6.24
N ASP A 478 -29.45 16.78 5.39
CA ASP A 478 -29.32 16.88 3.95
C ASP A 478 -29.81 18.20 3.33
N GLU A 479 -30.54 19.01 4.10
CA GLU A 479 -31.03 20.37 3.86
C GLU A 479 -29.99 21.48 4.12
N TYR A 480 -28.87 21.19 4.81
CA TYR A 480 -27.85 22.18 5.12
C TYR A 480 -26.60 22.02 4.26
N SER A 481 -26.08 23.12 3.72
CA SER A 481 -24.72 23.20 3.20
C SER A 481 -23.83 23.92 4.18
N VAL A 482 -22.72 23.31 4.58
CA VAL A 482 -21.80 23.83 5.60
C VAL A 482 -20.41 24.07 5.00
N ARG A 483 -19.80 25.22 5.29
CA ARG A 483 -18.37 25.48 5.02
C ARG A 483 -17.65 25.69 6.34
N VAL A 484 -16.50 25.05 6.49
CA VAL A 484 -15.64 25.24 7.67
C VAL A 484 -14.60 26.31 7.37
N LEU A 485 -14.52 27.29 8.26
CA LEU A 485 -13.62 28.43 8.19
C LEU A 485 -12.70 28.44 9.43
N GLN A 486 -11.49 28.96 9.26
CA GLN A 486 -10.58 29.26 10.35
C GLN A 486 -9.79 30.52 10.04
N ASP A 487 -9.66 31.42 11.02
CA ASP A 487 -9.12 32.76 10.82
C ASP A 487 -9.77 33.47 9.60
N SER A 488 -11.09 33.24 9.45
CA SER A 488 -11.95 33.64 8.33
C SER A 488 -11.53 33.16 6.92
N GLN A 489 -10.67 32.14 6.81
CA GLN A 489 -10.32 31.47 5.55
C GLN A 489 -10.94 30.06 5.45
N PRO A 490 -11.37 29.60 4.25
CA PRO A 490 -11.95 28.26 4.09
C PRO A 490 -10.90 27.18 4.31
N LEU A 491 -11.19 26.25 5.23
CA LEU A 491 -10.32 25.11 5.48
C LEU A 491 -10.44 24.11 4.32
N SER A 492 -9.31 23.62 3.81
CA SER A 492 -9.32 22.55 2.81
C SER A 492 -9.63 21.20 3.47
N PRO A 493 -10.52 20.37 2.88
CA PRO A 493 -10.72 19.01 3.35
C PRO A 493 -9.43 18.20 3.33
N ALA A 494 -9.23 17.38 4.36
CA ALA A 494 -8.14 16.43 4.44
C ALA A 494 -8.25 15.39 3.33
N GLN A 495 -7.14 15.15 2.61
CA GLN A 495 -7.04 14.00 1.70
C GLN A 495 -7.13 12.71 2.54
N GLU A 496 -7.97 11.76 2.11
CA GLU A 496 -8.42 10.68 2.98
C GLU A 496 -7.29 9.76 3.48
N THR A 497 -7.36 9.39 4.76
CA THR A 497 -6.80 8.14 5.28
C THR A 497 -7.75 7.63 6.37
N PRO A 498 -8.18 6.34 6.34
CA PRO A 498 -9.28 5.88 7.17
C PRO A 498 -8.83 5.29 8.52
N ALA A 499 -9.59 5.55 9.59
CA ALA A 499 -9.65 4.66 10.76
C ALA A 499 -10.98 4.82 11.53
N ASN A 500 -11.56 3.68 11.94
CA ASN A 500 -12.67 3.53 12.88
C ASN A 500 -14.03 4.12 12.48
N SER A 501 -14.81 3.28 11.79
CA SER A 501 -16.26 3.07 11.98
C SER A 501 -17.07 4.20 12.64
N VAL A 502 -17.16 5.35 11.96
CA VAL A 502 -18.16 6.35 12.33
C VAL A 502 -19.53 5.81 11.93
N LEU A 503 -20.37 5.51 12.93
CA LEU A 503 -21.78 5.16 12.73
C LEU A 503 -22.42 6.13 11.75
N ALA A 504 -23.00 5.61 10.66
CA ALA A 504 -23.85 6.40 9.80
C ALA A 504 -25.11 6.75 10.59
N LEU A 505 -25.26 8.03 10.93
CA LEU A 505 -26.51 8.56 11.47
C LEU A 505 -27.46 8.74 10.29
N ASP A 506 -28.63 8.12 10.36
CA ASP A 506 -29.63 8.24 9.30
C ASP A 506 -30.11 9.69 9.19
N GLY A 507 -30.08 10.24 7.98
CA GLY A 507 -30.49 11.62 7.69
C GLY A 507 -29.35 12.64 7.55
N THR A 508 -28.12 12.36 7.99
CA THR A 508 -26.98 13.29 7.81
C THR A 508 -25.89 12.74 6.90
N THR A 509 -25.22 13.64 6.16
CA THR A 509 -24.11 13.31 5.25
C THR A 509 -22.81 14.00 5.67
N ILE A 510 -21.67 13.37 5.39
CA ILE A 510 -20.36 13.95 5.70
C ILE A 510 -20.11 15.11 4.73
N VAL A 511 -20.04 16.32 5.26
CA VAL A 511 -19.72 17.54 4.50
C VAL A 511 -18.22 17.63 4.25
N GLY A 512 -17.40 17.22 5.23
CA GLY A 512 -15.96 17.18 5.09
C GLY A 512 -15.26 16.59 6.31
N ARG A 513 -13.98 16.27 6.13
CA ARG A 513 -13.03 15.94 7.20
C ARG A 513 -11.89 16.95 7.15
N TYR A 514 -11.43 17.41 8.30
CA TYR A 514 -10.55 18.57 8.44
C TYR A 514 -9.46 18.28 9.47
N PHE A 515 -8.23 18.77 9.25
CA PHE A 515 -7.19 18.79 10.28
C PHE A 515 -7.04 20.20 10.82
N LEU A 516 -7.25 20.36 12.13
CA LEU A 516 -7.14 21.65 12.79
C LEU A 516 -5.65 21.96 13.09
N PRO A 517 -5.15 23.17 12.78
CA PRO A 517 -3.80 23.61 13.16
C PRO A 517 -3.62 23.76 14.68
N LYS A 518 -4.69 24.14 15.38
CA LYS A 518 -4.76 24.38 16.83
C LYS A 518 -6.17 24.11 17.35
N THR A 519 -6.27 23.58 18.58
CA THR A 519 -7.51 23.45 19.38
C THR A 519 -7.91 24.73 20.11
N GLU A 520 -7.00 25.70 20.21
CA GLU A 520 -7.20 26.96 20.96
C GLU A 520 -8.12 27.96 20.24
N SER A 521 -8.15 27.92 18.91
CA SER A 521 -9.02 28.78 18.09
C SER A 521 -10.43 28.20 18.04
N ALA A 522 -11.44 29.06 18.11
CA ALA A 522 -12.79 28.67 17.71
C ALA A 522 -12.81 28.33 16.21
N VAL A 523 -13.58 27.30 15.85
CA VAL A 523 -13.84 26.94 14.45
C VAL A 523 -15.10 27.67 14.01
N GLU A 524 -15.01 28.38 12.88
CA GLU A 524 -16.13 29.11 12.28
C GLU A 524 -16.82 28.21 11.24
N PHE A 525 -18.14 28.25 11.19
CA PHE A 525 -18.97 27.47 10.27
C PHE A 525 -19.95 28.40 9.56
N GLN A 526 -19.91 28.43 8.23
CA GLN A 526 -20.96 29.03 7.42
C GLN A 526 -22.01 27.96 7.11
N VAL A 527 -23.17 28.02 7.76
CA VAL A 527 -24.29 27.08 7.61
C VAL A 527 -25.41 27.75 6.83
N GLU A 528 -25.74 27.22 5.65
CA GLU A 528 -26.84 27.71 4.81
C GLU A 528 -27.93 26.64 4.73
N SER A 529 -29.16 27.02 5.08
CA SER A 529 -30.36 26.17 4.99
C SER A 529 -31.00 26.30 3.62
N HIS A 530 -31.31 25.17 2.99
CA HIS A 530 -31.99 25.11 1.69
C HIS A 530 -33.34 24.39 1.83
N ALA A 531 -34.36 24.91 1.17
CA ALA A 531 -35.63 24.20 1.05
C ALA A 531 -35.45 23.01 0.09
N ARG A 532 -36.07 21.86 0.41
CA ARG A 532 -36.10 20.70 -0.47
C ARG A 532 -36.70 21.06 -1.83
N THR A 533 -35.97 20.80 -2.90
CA THR A 533 -36.42 20.98 -4.29
C THR A 533 -36.39 19.64 -5.02
N LEU A 534 -37.48 19.30 -5.69
CA LEU A 534 -37.56 18.15 -6.57
C LEU A 534 -37.61 18.62 -8.02
N ARG A 535 -37.05 17.81 -8.93
CA ARG A 535 -37.20 17.94 -10.39
C ARG A 535 -37.49 16.58 -10.98
N ALA A 536 -38.34 16.49 -12.00
CA ALA A 536 -38.64 15.23 -12.66
C ALA A 536 -38.88 15.42 -14.16
N GLU A 537 -38.45 14.45 -14.95
CA GLU A 537 -38.90 14.26 -16.33
C GLU A 537 -39.75 12.99 -16.39
N SER A 538 -40.55 12.80 -17.44
CA SER A 538 -41.22 11.53 -17.69
C SER A 538 -41.00 11.02 -19.12
N THR A 539 -40.80 9.72 -19.27
CA THR A 539 -40.67 9.03 -20.55
C THR A 539 -41.60 7.84 -20.59
N ILE A 540 -42.60 7.87 -21.47
CA ILE A 540 -43.57 6.79 -21.66
C ILE A 540 -43.08 5.95 -22.85
N GLU A 541 -42.63 4.73 -22.57
CA GLU A 541 -42.27 3.72 -23.57
C GLU A 541 -43.50 2.82 -23.86
N ILE A 542 -43.89 2.70 -25.13
CA ILE A 542 -44.84 1.66 -25.57
C ILE A 542 -44.01 0.42 -25.92
N LEU A 543 -44.09 -0.61 -25.09
CA LEU A 543 -43.25 -1.82 -25.18
C LEU A 543 -43.82 -2.83 -26.19
N GLU A 544 -45.12 -3.09 -26.09
CA GLU A 544 -45.85 -4.02 -26.95
C GLU A 544 -47.22 -3.43 -27.31
N ALA A 545 -47.74 -3.83 -28.47
CA ALA A 545 -49.11 -3.53 -28.87
C ALA A 545 -49.75 -4.75 -29.54
N SER A 546 -50.89 -5.14 -29.02
CA SER A 546 -51.79 -6.14 -29.58
C SER A 546 -53.03 -5.47 -30.18
N GLU A 547 -53.90 -6.23 -30.85
CA GLU A 547 -55.13 -5.69 -31.44
C GLU A 547 -56.03 -4.95 -30.43
N TYR A 548 -55.95 -5.30 -29.14
CA TYR A 548 -56.85 -4.81 -28.09
C TYR A 548 -56.18 -4.18 -26.87
N GLU A 549 -54.83 -4.15 -26.81
CA GLU A 549 -54.09 -3.74 -25.61
C GLU A 549 -52.68 -3.24 -25.93
N LEU A 550 -52.27 -2.13 -25.29
CA LEU A 550 -50.89 -1.64 -25.22
C LEU A 550 -50.25 -2.02 -23.88
N VAL A 551 -49.00 -2.49 -23.91
CA VAL A 551 -48.17 -2.66 -22.71
C VAL A 551 -47.25 -1.44 -22.61
N LEU A 552 -47.36 -0.72 -21.50
CA LEU A 552 -46.76 0.58 -21.30
C LEU A 552 -45.79 0.56 -20.13
N ARG A 553 -44.68 1.30 -20.29
CA ARG A 553 -43.73 1.60 -19.23
C ARG A 553 -43.50 3.10 -19.15
N GLN A 554 -43.87 3.70 -18.02
CA GLN A 554 -43.53 5.08 -17.70
C GLN A 554 -42.30 5.13 -16.78
N LEU A 555 -41.22 5.73 -17.28
CA LEU A 555 -40.02 6.02 -16.52
C LEU A 555 -40.07 7.48 -16.05
N ILE A 556 -39.98 7.70 -14.74
CA ILE A 556 -39.94 9.02 -14.12
C ILE A 556 -38.57 9.18 -13.42
N PRO A 557 -37.52 9.59 -14.15
CA PRO A 557 -36.30 10.06 -13.51
C PRO A 557 -36.57 11.34 -12.71
N PHE A 558 -36.30 11.32 -11.42
CA PHE A 558 -36.43 12.47 -10.53
C PHE A 558 -35.13 12.73 -9.75
N THR A 559 -34.90 13.98 -9.38
CA THR A 559 -33.77 14.39 -8.53
C THR A 559 -34.29 15.11 -7.30
N VAL A 560 -33.84 14.67 -6.13
CA VAL A 560 -34.13 15.29 -4.83
C VAL A 560 -32.91 16.07 -4.38
N ASP A 561 -32.97 17.38 -4.58
CA ASP A 561 -31.98 18.34 -4.11
C ASP A 561 -32.42 18.86 -2.73
N TYR A 562 -31.53 18.73 -1.74
CA TYR A 562 -31.72 19.10 -0.32
C TYR A 562 -32.79 18.28 0.44
N GLY A 563 -32.43 17.73 1.60
CA GLY A 563 -33.26 16.80 2.36
C GLY A 563 -33.46 15.43 1.69
N ARG A 564 -34.46 14.67 2.15
CA ARG A 564 -34.86 13.36 1.61
C ARG A 564 -36.37 13.25 1.42
N ILE A 565 -36.84 12.23 0.71
CA ILE A 565 -38.26 11.84 0.62
C ILE A 565 -38.46 10.36 0.95
N PRO A 566 -39.48 9.99 1.77
CA PRO A 566 -39.82 8.59 2.07
C PRO A 566 -40.84 7.98 1.10
N ARG A 567 -41.50 8.80 0.28
CA ARG A 567 -42.52 8.40 -0.69
C ARG A 567 -42.66 9.41 -1.81
N ILE A 568 -43.32 9.02 -2.90
CA ILE A 568 -43.83 9.90 -3.96
C ILE A 568 -45.31 9.58 -4.21
N SER A 569 -46.15 10.61 -4.29
CA SER A 569 -47.57 10.51 -4.64
C SER A 569 -47.80 10.68 -6.14
N LEU A 570 -48.51 9.73 -6.75
CA LEU A 570 -48.91 9.70 -8.15
C LEU A 570 -50.41 9.96 -8.30
N THR A 571 -50.81 10.84 -9.21
CA THR A 571 -52.23 11.00 -9.59
C THR A 571 -52.59 10.01 -10.70
N ILE A 572 -53.68 9.25 -10.53
CA ILE A 572 -54.22 8.40 -11.60
C ILE A 572 -55.16 9.24 -12.49
N PRO A 573 -54.87 9.41 -13.81
CA PRO A 573 -55.74 10.15 -14.72
C PRO A 573 -57.08 9.41 -14.96
N GLU A 574 -58.15 10.16 -15.26
CA GLU A 574 -59.52 9.62 -15.41
C GLU A 574 -59.66 8.39 -16.33
N PRO A 575 -58.97 8.29 -17.49
CA PRO A 575 -59.04 7.11 -18.34
C PRO A 575 -58.57 5.82 -17.65
N LEU A 576 -57.55 5.88 -16.77
CA LEU A 576 -57.09 4.71 -16.01
C LEU A 576 -58.00 4.40 -14.82
N ARG A 577 -58.52 5.43 -14.12
CA ARG A 577 -59.45 5.25 -12.98
C ARG A 577 -60.70 4.45 -13.35
N LYS A 578 -61.19 4.59 -14.58
CA LYS A 578 -62.34 3.82 -15.11
C LYS A 578 -62.04 2.34 -15.38
N LEU A 579 -60.78 1.98 -15.56
CA LEU A 579 -60.32 0.64 -15.90
C LEU A 579 -59.82 -0.13 -14.67
N MET A 580 -59.42 0.58 -13.62
CA MET A 580 -58.77 0.01 -12.43
C MET A 580 -59.67 0.21 -11.19
N PRO A 581 -60.49 -0.78 -10.81
CA PRO A 581 -61.25 -0.70 -9.55
C PRO A 581 -60.28 -0.65 -8.36
N GLU A 582 -60.69 0.00 -7.26
CA GLU A 582 -59.81 0.35 -6.13
C GLU A 582 -59.01 -0.84 -5.58
N TYR A 583 -59.63 -2.01 -5.46
CA TYR A 583 -58.99 -3.24 -4.98
C TYR A 583 -57.95 -3.85 -5.94
N ALA A 584 -57.94 -3.46 -7.22
CA ALA A 584 -57.07 -4.02 -8.25
C ALA A 584 -55.89 -3.10 -8.62
N ILE A 585 -55.78 -1.91 -8.02
CA ILE A 585 -54.72 -0.93 -8.35
C ILE A 585 -53.32 -1.53 -8.15
N ALA A 586 -53.09 -2.20 -7.02
CA ALA A 586 -51.81 -2.84 -6.70
C ALA A 586 -51.49 -4.06 -7.60
N GLU A 587 -52.50 -4.67 -8.23
CA GLU A 587 -52.31 -5.75 -9.22
C GLU A 587 -52.15 -5.21 -10.66
N SER A 588 -52.59 -3.96 -10.91
CA SER A 588 -52.64 -3.34 -12.23
C SER A 588 -51.48 -2.38 -12.52
N LEU A 589 -50.79 -1.88 -11.48
CA LEU A 589 -49.56 -1.10 -11.58
C LEU A 589 -48.40 -1.89 -10.96
N SER A 590 -47.37 -2.19 -11.74
CA SER A 590 -46.08 -2.58 -11.19
C SER A 590 -45.22 -1.32 -11.03
N ILE A 591 -44.88 -0.95 -9.79
CA ILE A 591 -44.02 0.21 -9.49
C ILE A 591 -42.71 -0.27 -8.89
N SER A 592 -41.60 0.28 -9.36
CA SER A 592 -40.26 0.03 -8.82
C SER A 592 -39.44 1.32 -8.74
N LEU A 593 -38.54 1.39 -7.78
CA LEU A 593 -37.60 2.49 -7.59
C LEU A 593 -36.19 1.99 -7.88
N ASN A 594 -35.52 2.58 -8.86
CA ASN A 594 -34.18 2.20 -9.34
C ASN A 594 -34.07 0.71 -9.77
N GLY A 595 -35.19 0.03 -10.03
CA GLY A 595 -35.28 -1.38 -10.38
C GLY A 595 -35.78 -2.31 -9.25
N ASP A 596 -35.80 -1.84 -8.01
CA ASP A 596 -36.32 -2.60 -6.87
C ASP A 596 -37.83 -2.33 -6.69
N PRO A 597 -38.68 -3.36 -6.52
CA PRO A 597 -40.13 -3.18 -6.34
C PRO A 597 -40.43 -2.43 -5.04
N VAL A 598 -41.42 -1.55 -5.06
CA VAL A 598 -41.82 -0.73 -3.90
C VAL A 598 -43.24 -1.06 -3.45
N GLU A 599 -43.50 -0.91 -2.14
CA GLU A 599 -44.87 -1.00 -1.62
C GLU A 599 -45.71 0.20 -2.08
N ILE A 600 -47.01 -0.05 -2.27
CA ILE A 600 -47.94 0.88 -2.89
C ILE A 600 -49.15 1.07 -1.97
N GLU A 601 -49.34 2.29 -1.45
CA GLU A 601 -50.53 2.69 -0.68
C GLU A 601 -51.35 3.70 -1.46
N GLY A 602 -52.65 3.46 -1.67
CA GLY A 602 -53.48 4.44 -2.39
C GLY A 602 -54.91 4.02 -2.63
N SER A 603 -55.66 4.95 -3.23
CA SER A 603 -57.04 4.77 -3.70
C SER A 603 -57.12 5.06 -5.21
N GLN A 604 -58.32 5.05 -5.78
CA GLN A 604 -58.51 5.48 -7.18
C GLN A 604 -58.11 6.94 -7.43
N GLU A 605 -58.02 7.81 -6.42
CA GLU A 605 -57.68 9.23 -6.62
C GLU A 605 -56.17 9.47 -6.68
N GLY A 606 -55.37 8.66 -6.00
CA GLY A 606 -53.92 8.79 -5.97
C GLY A 606 -53.21 7.62 -5.29
N VAL A 607 -51.96 7.40 -5.69
CA VAL A 607 -51.13 6.25 -5.35
C VAL A 607 -49.77 6.70 -4.83
N SER A 608 -49.47 6.41 -3.56
CA SER A 608 -48.17 6.65 -2.95
C SER A 608 -47.26 5.44 -3.10
N ALA A 609 -46.14 5.61 -3.79
CA ALA A 609 -45.03 4.66 -3.77
C ALA A 609 -44.20 4.89 -2.50
N LEU A 610 -44.13 3.90 -1.61
CA LEU A 610 -43.37 3.94 -0.36
C LEU A 610 -41.93 3.42 -0.55
N PHE A 611 -40.96 4.07 0.07
CA PHE A 611 -39.55 3.71 -0.05
C PHE A 611 -39.01 3.17 1.29
N ASP A 612 -38.45 1.95 1.29
CA ASP A 612 -37.79 1.30 2.43
C ASP A 612 -36.80 2.21 3.18
N ARG A 613 -36.19 3.14 2.45
CA ARG A 613 -35.31 4.19 2.97
C ARG A 613 -35.60 5.49 2.25
N SER A 614 -35.61 6.60 2.98
CA SER A 614 -35.78 7.91 2.37
C SER A 614 -34.63 8.23 1.40
N VAL A 615 -34.96 8.63 0.17
CA VAL A 615 -34.00 8.83 -0.92
C VAL A 615 -33.62 10.30 -1.13
N LYS A 616 -32.39 10.51 -1.66
CA LYS A 616 -31.81 11.80 -2.05
C LYS A 616 -31.19 11.66 -3.45
N GLY A 617 -30.99 12.78 -4.14
CA GLY A 617 -30.29 12.81 -5.42
C GLY A 617 -31.10 12.17 -6.55
N ARG A 618 -30.39 11.70 -7.59
CA ARG A 618 -31.01 11.15 -8.80
C ARG A 618 -31.51 9.73 -8.57
N ASN A 619 -32.81 9.54 -8.81
CA ASN A 619 -33.52 8.27 -8.71
C ASN A 619 -34.43 8.10 -9.95
N VAL A 620 -34.95 6.89 -10.18
CA VAL A 620 -35.89 6.60 -11.28
C VAL A 620 -37.05 5.77 -10.72
N LEU A 621 -38.26 6.29 -10.86
CA LEU A 621 -39.49 5.52 -10.62
C LEU A 621 -39.91 4.88 -11.95
N GLU A 622 -39.97 3.55 -12.02
CA GLU A 622 -40.46 2.80 -13.18
C GLU A 622 -41.86 2.25 -12.87
N ILE A 623 -42.84 2.60 -13.70
CA ILE A 623 -44.24 2.21 -13.60
C ILE A 623 -44.61 1.41 -14.85
N GLN A 624 -45.04 0.17 -14.71
CA GLN A 624 -45.56 -0.63 -15.82
C GLN A 624 -47.05 -0.90 -15.64
N PHE A 625 -47.82 -0.71 -16.72
CA PHE A 625 -49.26 -0.91 -16.74
C PHE A 625 -49.75 -1.28 -18.15
N ARG A 626 -50.99 -1.74 -18.25
CA ARG A 626 -51.63 -2.09 -19.53
C ARG A 626 -52.78 -1.13 -19.82
N TYR A 627 -52.98 -0.82 -21.10
CA TYR A 627 -54.04 0.09 -21.54
C TYR A 627 -54.82 -0.51 -22.72
N PRO A 628 -56.14 -0.75 -22.57
CA PRO A 628 -56.97 -1.32 -23.63
C PRO A 628 -57.19 -0.28 -24.73
N VAL A 629 -57.07 -0.73 -25.97
CA VAL A 629 -57.22 0.07 -27.20
C VAL A 629 -57.97 -0.74 -28.25
N ASP A 630 -58.37 -0.13 -29.37
CA ASP A 630 -58.75 -0.89 -30.57
C ASP A 630 -57.80 -0.50 -31.70
N LEU A 631 -56.87 -1.40 -32.06
CA LEU A 631 -55.98 -1.24 -33.22
C LEU A 631 -56.58 -1.86 -34.49
N THR A 632 -57.80 -2.40 -34.43
CA THR A 632 -58.51 -2.96 -35.58
C THR A 632 -59.21 -1.91 -36.45
N SER A 633 -59.27 -0.66 -35.98
CA SER A 633 -59.76 0.51 -36.71
C SER A 633 -58.72 1.65 -36.75
N ASP A 634 -58.75 2.48 -37.80
CA ASP A 634 -57.95 3.72 -37.82
C ASP A 634 -58.64 4.75 -36.89
N ALA A 635 -57.93 5.29 -35.91
CA ALA A 635 -58.46 6.22 -34.92
C ALA A 635 -57.53 7.44 -34.75
N ASN A 636 -58.10 8.64 -34.69
CA ASN A 636 -57.33 9.88 -34.47
C ASN A 636 -57.58 10.39 -33.04
N GLY A 637 -56.54 10.81 -32.33
CA GLY A 637 -56.66 11.44 -31.01
C GLY A 637 -57.01 10.47 -29.87
N LEU A 638 -56.37 9.30 -29.81
CA LEU A 638 -56.39 8.44 -28.62
C LEU A 638 -55.55 9.08 -27.51
N ASP A 639 -56.19 9.52 -26.42
CA ASP A 639 -55.49 10.04 -25.24
C ASP A 639 -54.83 8.92 -24.43
N LEU A 640 -53.53 8.71 -24.62
CA LEU A 640 -52.73 7.78 -23.82
C LEU A 640 -52.52 8.38 -22.41
N PRO A 641 -53.03 7.77 -21.34
CA PRO A 641 -52.92 8.33 -20.00
C PRO A 641 -51.48 8.35 -19.47
N VAL A 642 -51.13 9.39 -18.72
CA VAL A 642 -49.83 9.57 -18.05
C VAL A 642 -50.06 9.80 -16.57
N LEU A 643 -49.35 9.06 -15.70
CA LEU A 643 -49.39 9.30 -14.26
C LEU A 643 -48.52 10.52 -13.92
N THR A 644 -49.08 11.51 -13.24
CA THR A 644 -48.37 12.72 -12.80
C THR A 644 -47.93 12.60 -11.35
N LEU A 645 -46.88 13.33 -10.95
CA LEU A 645 -46.54 13.50 -9.54
C LEU A 645 -47.43 14.58 -8.92
N GLU A 646 -47.86 14.39 -7.67
CA GLU A 646 -48.64 15.38 -6.93
C GLU A 646 -47.75 16.54 -6.44
N GLU A 647 -46.48 16.25 -6.12
CA GLU A 647 -45.57 17.21 -5.49
C GLU A 647 -44.92 18.20 -6.47
N ILE A 648 -44.75 17.81 -7.75
CA ILE A 648 -44.07 18.61 -8.77
C ILE A 648 -44.58 18.35 -10.20
N PRO A 649 -44.65 19.37 -11.07
CA PRO A 649 -44.85 19.17 -12.50
C PRO A 649 -43.60 18.53 -13.14
N PHE A 650 -43.78 17.86 -14.28
CA PHE A 650 -42.63 17.40 -15.07
C PHE A 650 -42.00 18.55 -15.86
N ASP A 651 -40.67 18.68 -15.81
CA ASP A 651 -39.90 19.63 -16.64
C ASP A 651 -40.01 19.28 -18.14
N ARG A 652 -40.22 17.99 -18.44
CA ARG A 652 -40.27 17.44 -19.80
C ARG A 652 -41.02 16.11 -19.83
N VAL A 653 -41.81 15.88 -20.88
CA VAL A 653 -42.43 14.58 -21.16
C VAL A 653 -42.00 14.07 -22.53
N GLN A 654 -41.69 12.78 -22.60
CA GLN A 654 -41.24 12.08 -23.80
C GLN A 654 -42.13 10.85 -24.06
N CYS A 655 -42.39 10.53 -25.32
CA CYS A 655 -43.10 9.32 -25.73
C CYS A 655 -42.22 8.53 -26.71
N LEU A 656 -41.82 7.32 -26.34
CA LEU A 656 -41.02 6.43 -27.16
C LEU A 656 -41.87 5.24 -27.63
N VAL A 657 -42.13 5.19 -28.94
CA VAL A 657 -42.84 4.06 -29.57
C VAL A 657 -41.83 3.01 -30.03
N ILE A 658 -41.73 1.90 -29.30
CA ILE A 658 -40.92 0.71 -29.62
C ILE A 658 -41.81 -0.20 -30.52
N PRO A 659 -41.28 -0.91 -31.52
CA PRO A 659 -41.73 -0.78 -32.91
C PRO A 659 -43.16 -1.29 -33.18
N VAL A 660 -44.10 -0.34 -33.12
CA VAL A 660 -45.51 -0.48 -33.50
C VAL A 660 -45.82 0.61 -34.53
N GLU A 661 -45.80 0.24 -35.80
CA GLU A 661 -45.94 1.20 -36.91
C GLU A 661 -47.35 1.78 -37.06
N VAL A 662 -48.32 1.18 -36.36
CA VAL A 662 -49.72 1.61 -36.31
C VAL A 662 -49.91 2.77 -35.34
N VAL A 663 -49.00 2.97 -34.37
CA VAL A 663 -49.13 3.96 -33.30
C VAL A 663 -48.17 5.13 -33.50
N GLN A 664 -48.68 6.36 -33.44
CA GLN A 664 -47.91 7.60 -33.58
C GLN A 664 -48.43 8.66 -32.59
N ALA A 665 -47.67 9.69 -32.23
CA ALA A 665 -48.22 10.87 -31.55
C ALA A 665 -48.92 11.82 -32.55
N ASP A 666 -49.99 12.51 -32.15
CA ASP A 666 -50.70 13.42 -33.05
C ASP A 666 -49.97 14.77 -33.22
N SER A 667 -49.27 14.89 -34.35
CA SER A 667 -48.58 16.11 -34.78
C SER A 667 -49.46 17.36 -34.99
N ARG A 668 -50.80 17.27 -34.81
CA ARG A 668 -51.71 18.43 -34.86
C ARG A 668 -51.53 19.36 -33.66
N GLU A 669 -51.06 18.85 -32.52
CA GLU A 669 -50.64 19.69 -31.41
C GLU A 669 -49.21 20.20 -31.62
N LYS A 670 -49.05 21.53 -31.69
CA LYS A 670 -47.73 22.19 -31.84
C LYS A 670 -46.78 22.03 -30.64
N SER A 671 -47.16 21.26 -29.63
CA SER A 671 -46.38 20.98 -28.43
C SER A 671 -45.50 19.74 -28.56
N TRP A 672 -45.80 18.84 -29.51
CA TRP A 672 -45.08 17.58 -29.71
C TRP A 672 -44.16 17.64 -30.94
N GLU A 673 -42.86 17.40 -30.72
CA GLU A 673 -41.84 17.37 -31.78
C GLU A 673 -41.14 16.01 -31.85
N PRO A 674 -40.93 15.41 -33.04
CA PRO A 674 -40.22 14.15 -33.20
C PRO A 674 -38.69 14.32 -33.12
N VAL A 675 -38.02 13.47 -32.35
CA VAL A 675 -36.56 13.48 -32.18
C VAL A 675 -35.90 12.61 -33.25
N LYS A 676 -35.31 13.25 -34.25
CA LYS A 676 -34.76 12.65 -35.48
C LYS A 676 -33.62 11.64 -35.29
N THR A 677 -33.13 11.40 -34.07
CA THR A 677 -31.90 10.66 -33.78
C THR A 677 -32.10 9.48 -32.83
N SER A 678 -33.34 9.08 -32.53
CA SER A 678 -33.61 7.92 -31.66
C SER A 678 -33.27 6.60 -32.35
N PRO A 679 -32.32 5.79 -31.83
CA PRO A 679 -32.04 4.46 -32.39
C PRO A 679 -33.01 3.39 -31.88
N ARG A 680 -33.83 3.68 -30.86
CA ARG A 680 -34.69 2.68 -30.16
C ARG A 680 -36.12 2.57 -30.71
N GLY A 681 -36.56 3.53 -31.52
CA GLY A 681 -37.96 3.66 -31.96
C GLY A 681 -38.38 5.11 -32.11
N ALA A 682 -39.63 5.37 -32.47
CA ALA A 682 -40.10 6.71 -32.75
C ALA A 682 -40.24 7.53 -31.45
N LEU A 683 -39.34 8.49 -31.24
CA LEU A 683 -39.30 9.33 -30.04
C LEU A 683 -39.95 10.68 -30.32
N TRP A 684 -40.88 11.07 -29.46
CA TRP A 684 -41.58 12.34 -29.46
C TRP A 684 -41.35 13.05 -28.13
N VAL A 685 -41.25 14.38 -28.16
CA VAL A 685 -40.97 15.19 -26.97
C VAL A 685 -41.95 16.36 -26.89
N ASN A 686 -42.46 16.59 -25.68
CA ASN A 686 -43.15 17.82 -25.31
C ASN A 686 -42.30 18.63 -24.33
N ASN A 687 -41.95 19.85 -24.75
CA ASN A 687 -41.16 20.82 -23.97
C ASN A 687 -42.04 21.95 -23.38
N ARG A 688 -43.37 21.82 -23.43
CA ARG A 688 -44.36 22.78 -22.92
C ARG A 688 -45.33 22.08 -21.96
N VAL A 689 -44.75 21.34 -21.03
CA VAL A 689 -45.50 20.63 -20.00
C VAL A 689 -45.96 21.63 -18.95
N ASP A 690 -47.22 21.52 -18.55
CA ASP A 690 -47.79 22.23 -17.39
C ASP A 690 -48.20 21.19 -16.35
N SER A 691 -48.42 21.65 -15.12
CA SER A 691 -48.98 20.94 -13.97
C SER A 691 -50.28 20.14 -14.21
N GLN A 692 -50.95 20.34 -15.35
CA GLN A 692 -52.19 19.65 -15.74
C GLN A 692 -52.02 18.62 -16.86
N PHE A 693 -50.79 18.28 -17.25
CA PHE A 693 -50.53 17.33 -18.35
C PHE A 693 -50.91 15.88 -17.96
N GLN A 694 -52.02 15.35 -18.51
CA GLN A 694 -52.56 14.02 -18.14
C GLN A 694 -52.61 12.98 -19.28
N SER A 695 -52.43 13.39 -20.54
CA SER A 695 -52.45 12.46 -21.69
C SER A 695 -51.49 12.85 -22.81
N ILE A 696 -51.03 11.83 -23.56
CA ILE A 696 -50.31 11.98 -24.83
C ILE A 696 -51.30 11.67 -25.96
N PRO A 697 -51.63 12.62 -26.85
CA PRO A 697 -52.52 12.34 -27.96
C PRO A 697 -51.82 11.45 -28.99
N LEU A 698 -52.41 10.29 -29.28
CA LEU A 698 -51.93 9.33 -30.28
C LEU A 698 -52.84 9.27 -31.51
N ASN A 699 -52.25 9.07 -32.69
CA ASN A 699 -52.96 8.64 -33.89
C ASN A 699 -52.65 7.16 -34.15
N LEU A 700 -53.71 6.40 -34.39
CA LEU A 700 -53.69 5.02 -34.83
C LEU A 700 -53.96 4.97 -36.34
N SER A 701 -52.96 4.60 -37.15
CA SER A 701 -53.15 4.46 -38.59
C SER A 701 -52.37 3.29 -39.17
N ARG A 702 -53.05 2.47 -39.98
CA ARG A 702 -52.46 1.33 -40.69
C ARG A 702 -51.49 1.73 -41.81
N ARG A 703 -51.55 2.99 -42.28
CA ARG A 703 -50.62 3.56 -43.25
C ARG A 703 -49.47 4.28 -42.55
N LEU A 704 -48.24 3.97 -42.98
CA LEU A 704 -47.03 4.67 -42.54
C LEU A 704 -47.12 6.15 -42.93
N ALA A 705 -47.02 7.04 -41.95
CA ALA A 705 -47.00 8.49 -42.18
C ALA A 705 -45.56 8.99 -42.42
N ASP A 706 -45.44 10.25 -42.82
CA ASP A 706 -44.15 10.90 -43.10
C ASP A 706 -43.16 10.92 -41.91
N THR A 707 -43.66 10.68 -40.69
CA THR A 707 -42.91 10.72 -39.42
C THR A 707 -42.78 9.39 -38.70
N SER A 708 -43.44 8.32 -39.18
CA SER A 708 -43.47 7.02 -38.48
C SER A 708 -42.20 6.19 -38.67
N GLN A 709 -41.38 6.50 -39.67
CA GLN A 709 -40.12 5.83 -39.92
C GLN A 709 -38.95 6.57 -39.26
N GLN A 710 -38.63 6.18 -38.03
CA GLN A 710 -37.45 6.64 -37.31
C GLN A 710 -36.46 5.48 -37.17
N PHE A 711 -35.45 5.49 -38.03
CA PHE A 711 -34.32 4.57 -38.00
C PHE A 711 -33.04 5.29 -38.43
N VAL A 712 -31.90 4.70 -38.10
CA VAL A 712 -30.57 5.23 -38.44
C VAL A 712 -29.95 4.42 -39.57
N VAL A 713 -29.58 5.11 -40.65
CA VAL A 713 -28.71 4.63 -41.71
C VAL A 713 -27.29 5.14 -41.43
N ASP A 714 -26.39 4.27 -41.00
CA ASP A 714 -24.97 4.61 -40.79
C ASP A 714 -24.33 5.04 -42.12
N THR A 715 -24.61 4.31 -43.19
CA THR A 715 -24.06 4.62 -44.51
C THR A 715 -25.07 4.29 -45.61
N LEU A 716 -25.26 5.26 -46.51
CA LEU A 716 -25.82 5.06 -47.84
C LEU A 716 -24.68 4.97 -48.85
N LEU A 717 -24.49 3.82 -49.48
CA LEU A 717 -23.53 3.63 -50.56
C LEU A 717 -24.26 3.54 -51.90
N LEU A 718 -23.97 4.45 -52.81
CA LEU A 718 -24.51 4.49 -54.17
C LEU A 718 -23.38 4.26 -55.18
N LYS A 719 -23.56 3.30 -56.10
CA LYS A 719 -22.65 3.05 -57.23
C LYS A 719 -23.43 3.20 -58.54
N SER A 720 -23.00 4.11 -59.41
CA SER A 720 -23.70 4.44 -60.66
C SER A 720 -22.83 4.18 -61.90
N ILE A 721 -23.39 3.49 -62.90
CA ILE A 721 -22.78 3.27 -64.21
C ILE A 721 -23.59 4.05 -65.24
N PHE A 722 -22.95 5.02 -65.89
CA PHE A 722 -23.57 5.84 -66.93
C PHE A 722 -23.31 5.25 -68.31
N SER A 723 -24.35 5.13 -69.13
CA SER A 723 -24.25 4.81 -70.56
C SER A 723 -23.99 6.07 -71.39
N SER A 724 -23.59 5.92 -72.66
CA SER A 724 -23.43 7.06 -73.58
C SER A 724 -24.74 7.78 -73.90
N SER A 725 -25.88 7.07 -73.86
CA SER A 725 -27.22 7.65 -74.00
C SER A 725 -27.63 8.48 -72.78
N GLY A 726 -27.00 8.29 -71.61
CA GLY A 726 -27.33 8.97 -70.36
C GLY A 726 -28.21 8.15 -69.41
N GLU A 727 -28.53 6.90 -69.78
CA GLU A 727 -29.17 5.95 -68.86
C GLU A 727 -28.19 5.58 -67.74
N THR A 728 -28.72 5.37 -66.53
CA THR A 728 -27.88 5.08 -65.36
C THR A 728 -28.34 3.79 -64.70
N GLU A 729 -27.42 2.83 -64.59
CA GLU A 729 -27.64 1.64 -63.76
C GLU A 729 -27.00 1.86 -62.39
N CYS A 730 -27.76 1.60 -61.34
CA CYS A 730 -27.42 1.95 -59.97
C CYS A 730 -27.51 0.74 -59.04
N TRP A 731 -26.57 0.69 -58.10
CA TRP A 731 -26.60 -0.14 -56.91
C TRP A 731 -26.67 0.77 -55.68
N ALA A 732 -27.70 0.67 -54.87
CA ALA A 732 -27.83 1.34 -53.58
C ALA A 732 -27.72 0.30 -52.46
N GLU A 733 -26.84 0.54 -51.49
CA GLU A 733 -26.71 -0.26 -50.26
C GLU A 733 -26.93 0.65 -49.04
N PHE A 734 -27.80 0.23 -48.14
CA PHE A 734 -28.21 0.93 -46.94
C PHE A 734 -27.79 0.12 -45.71
N ARG A 735 -26.90 0.65 -44.87
CA ARG A 735 -26.47 0.02 -43.61
C ARG A 735 -27.33 0.52 -42.45
N LEU A 736 -28.29 -0.30 -42.02
CA LEU A 736 -29.31 0.00 -41.01
C LEU A 736 -28.82 -0.36 -39.59
N THR A 737 -28.71 0.62 -38.69
CA THR A 737 -28.33 0.37 -37.29
C THR A 737 -29.51 -0.16 -36.47
N SER A 738 -30.72 0.32 -36.77
CA SER A 738 -31.99 -0.08 -36.12
C SER A 738 -33.07 -0.36 -37.17
N PRO A 739 -33.03 -1.52 -37.86
CA PRO A 739 -33.95 -1.82 -38.96
C PRO A 739 -35.44 -1.84 -38.51
N PRO A 740 -36.35 -1.10 -39.19
CA PRO A 740 -37.79 -1.15 -38.92
C PRO A 740 -38.43 -2.44 -39.47
N GLN A 741 -39.72 -2.66 -39.22
CA GLN A 741 -40.42 -3.83 -39.78
C GLN A 741 -40.84 -3.59 -41.24
N ARG A 742 -41.31 -2.39 -41.58
CA ARG A 742 -41.48 -1.93 -42.96
C ARG A 742 -40.60 -0.71 -43.21
N LEU A 743 -39.81 -0.78 -44.28
CA LEU A 743 -38.95 0.30 -44.74
C LEU A 743 -39.53 0.91 -46.01
N VAL A 744 -39.58 2.25 -46.12
CA VAL A 744 -40.17 2.96 -47.27
C VAL A 744 -39.14 3.95 -47.84
N LEU A 745 -38.88 3.85 -49.14
CA LEU A 745 -38.06 4.82 -49.88
C LEU A 745 -38.76 5.27 -51.16
N THR A 746 -38.49 6.51 -51.55
CA THR A 746 -38.99 7.09 -52.79
C THR A 746 -37.88 7.14 -53.83
N PHE A 747 -38.08 6.48 -54.96
CA PHE A 747 -37.16 6.43 -56.09
C PHE A 747 -37.60 7.40 -57.21
N PRO A 748 -36.66 7.80 -58.09
CA PRO A 748 -36.97 8.64 -59.24
C PRO A 748 -38.09 8.07 -60.13
N PRO A 749 -38.84 8.93 -60.85
CA PRO A 749 -39.85 8.51 -61.83
C PRO A 749 -39.30 7.48 -62.81
N LYS A 750 -40.13 6.50 -63.18
CA LYS A 750 -39.83 5.48 -64.21
C LYS A 750 -38.57 4.64 -63.93
N THR A 751 -38.22 4.47 -62.65
CA THR A 751 -37.15 3.55 -62.22
C THR A 751 -37.55 2.09 -62.51
N GLU A 752 -36.68 1.35 -63.19
CA GLU A 752 -36.81 -0.09 -63.41
C GLU A 752 -36.01 -0.84 -62.33
N PHE A 753 -36.70 -1.53 -61.42
CA PHE A 753 -36.06 -2.34 -60.39
C PHE A 753 -35.61 -3.70 -60.95
N ARG A 754 -34.45 -4.19 -60.50
CA ARG A 754 -33.87 -5.48 -60.94
C ARG A 754 -33.89 -6.54 -59.84
N GLU A 755 -33.45 -6.17 -58.65
CA GLU A 755 -33.33 -7.06 -57.49
C GLU A 755 -33.34 -6.24 -56.19
N PHE A 756 -33.96 -6.82 -55.16
CA PHE A 756 -33.98 -6.33 -53.78
C PHE A 756 -33.38 -7.41 -52.90
N LEU A 757 -32.34 -7.06 -52.14
CA LEU A 757 -31.52 -8.02 -51.39
C LEU A 757 -31.40 -7.55 -49.94
N ILE A 758 -31.56 -8.45 -48.98
CA ILE A 758 -31.33 -8.21 -47.55
C ILE A 758 -30.20 -9.12 -47.08
N ASN A 759 -29.11 -8.54 -46.59
CA ASN A 759 -27.88 -9.25 -46.22
C ASN A 759 -27.34 -10.22 -47.30
N GLY A 760 -27.70 -10.01 -48.57
CA GLY A 760 -27.33 -10.86 -49.71
C GLY A 760 -28.39 -11.85 -50.20
N GLU A 761 -29.50 -12.01 -49.49
CA GLU A 761 -30.62 -12.89 -49.87
C GLU A 761 -31.76 -12.10 -50.53
N LEU A 762 -32.48 -12.70 -51.48
CA LEU A 762 -33.61 -12.05 -52.15
C LEU A 762 -34.77 -11.77 -51.18
N LEU A 763 -35.23 -10.51 -51.14
CA LEU A 763 -36.39 -10.15 -50.33
C LEU A 763 -37.69 -10.56 -51.04
N GLY A 764 -38.57 -11.29 -50.34
CA GLY A 764 -39.78 -11.88 -50.92
C GLY A 764 -40.99 -10.94 -51.04
N GLU A 765 -41.20 -10.06 -50.06
CA GLU A 765 -42.32 -9.10 -50.04
C GLU A 765 -41.82 -7.69 -50.35
N THR A 766 -42.29 -7.10 -51.44
CA THR A 766 -42.02 -5.72 -51.82
C THR A 766 -43.22 -5.14 -52.55
N GLU A 767 -43.77 -4.04 -52.02
CA GLU A 767 -44.84 -3.28 -52.66
C GLU A 767 -44.22 -2.06 -53.37
N VAL A 768 -44.69 -1.74 -54.57
CA VAL A 768 -44.22 -0.59 -55.35
C VAL A 768 -45.43 0.21 -55.82
N ASP A 769 -45.63 1.37 -55.22
CA ASP A 769 -46.70 2.31 -55.53
C ASP A 769 -46.17 3.51 -56.33
N GLU A 770 -46.93 4.00 -57.31
CA GLU A 770 -46.64 5.28 -57.97
C GLU A 770 -47.48 6.39 -57.32
N ILE A 771 -46.81 7.33 -56.65
CA ILE A 771 -47.44 8.43 -55.90
C ILE A 771 -46.83 9.75 -56.39
N GLU A 772 -47.68 10.65 -56.90
CA GLU A 772 -47.30 11.94 -57.49
C GLU A 772 -46.21 11.84 -58.59
N GLY A 773 -46.13 10.69 -59.27
CA GLY A 773 -45.14 10.39 -60.31
C GLY A 773 -43.78 9.91 -59.79
N ALA A 774 -43.60 9.77 -58.48
CA ALA A 774 -42.44 9.09 -57.89
C ALA A 774 -42.79 7.64 -57.52
N LEU A 775 -41.80 6.76 -57.53
CA LEU A 775 -42.00 5.34 -57.20
C LEU A 775 -41.67 5.12 -55.72
N GLN A 776 -42.69 4.91 -54.90
CA GLN A 776 -42.54 4.57 -53.50
C GLN A 776 -42.42 3.05 -53.37
N VAL A 777 -41.31 2.57 -52.81
CA VAL A 777 -41.07 1.16 -52.54
C VAL A 777 -41.21 0.91 -51.04
N THR A 778 -42.02 -0.08 -50.68
CA THR A 778 -42.23 -0.56 -49.31
C THR A 778 -41.70 -1.99 -49.20
N TRP A 779 -40.78 -2.22 -48.27
CA TRP A 779 -40.21 -3.55 -48.00
C TRP A 779 -40.62 -4.06 -46.62
N SER A 780 -41.15 -5.28 -46.53
CA SER A 780 -41.34 -6.01 -45.27
C SER A 780 -40.03 -6.70 -44.87
N LEU A 781 -39.42 -6.28 -43.75
CA LEU A 781 -38.20 -6.91 -43.22
C LEU A 781 -38.57 -8.02 -42.21
N PRO A 782 -37.97 -9.23 -42.30
CA PRO A 782 -38.26 -10.32 -41.37
C PRO A 782 -37.77 -9.99 -39.95
N ARG A 783 -38.51 -10.37 -38.90
CA ARG A 783 -38.04 -10.20 -37.50
C ARG A 783 -37.50 -11.53 -36.94
N PRO A 784 -36.47 -11.52 -36.07
CA PRO A 784 -35.66 -10.37 -35.64
C PRO A 784 -34.51 -10.07 -36.62
N MET A 785 -34.21 -8.79 -36.85
CA MET A 785 -33.02 -8.36 -37.60
C MET A 785 -31.88 -7.94 -36.66
N PRO A 786 -30.61 -8.31 -36.97
CA PRO A 786 -29.46 -7.78 -36.25
C PRO A 786 -29.19 -6.30 -36.59
N PRO A 787 -28.53 -5.55 -35.69
CA PRO A 787 -27.97 -4.23 -36.03
C PRO A 787 -26.93 -4.35 -37.15
N ALA A 788 -26.74 -3.26 -37.90
CA ALA A 788 -25.92 -3.20 -39.13
C ALA A 788 -26.42 -4.08 -40.29
N THR A 789 -27.71 -4.39 -40.33
CA THR A 789 -28.40 -5.02 -41.47
C THR A 789 -28.16 -4.23 -42.76
N ARG A 790 -27.87 -4.92 -43.87
CA ARG A 790 -27.67 -4.33 -45.20
C ARG A 790 -28.88 -4.58 -46.08
N LEU A 791 -29.58 -3.52 -46.47
CA LEU A 791 -30.54 -3.57 -47.58
C LEU A 791 -29.80 -3.14 -48.86
N SER A 792 -29.92 -3.90 -49.95
CA SER A 792 -29.34 -3.56 -51.25
C SER A 792 -30.40 -3.57 -52.35
N VAL A 793 -30.32 -2.60 -53.25
CA VAL A 793 -31.31 -2.37 -54.31
C VAL A 793 -30.58 -2.09 -55.61
N ARG A 794 -30.80 -2.93 -56.62
CA ARG A 794 -30.33 -2.67 -57.98
C ARG A 794 -31.47 -2.13 -58.82
N TYR A 795 -31.23 -1.01 -59.48
CA TYR A 795 -32.24 -0.32 -60.27
C TYR A 795 -31.60 0.42 -61.45
N ARG A 796 -32.42 0.70 -62.48
CA ARG A 796 -32.03 1.52 -63.62
C ARG A 796 -32.93 2.73 -63.70
N THR A 797 -32.34 3.91 -63.86
CA THR A 797 -33.08 5.15 -64.16
C THR A 797 -32.95 5.50 -65.64
N PRO A 798 -34.01 6.02 -66.28
CA PRO A 798 -33.99 6.36 -67.70
C PRO A 798 -33.04 7.53 -67.99
N SER A 799 -32.66 7.65 -69.25
CA SER A 799 -31.75 8.70 -69.73
C SER A 799 -32.20 10.11 -69.33
N GLN A 800 -31.39 10.79 -68.50
CA GLN A 800 -31.60 12.21 -68.17
C GLN A 800 -30.97 13.14 -69.22
N SER A 801 -29.69 12.92 -69.57
CA SER A 801 -29.03 13.65 -70.65
C SER A 801 -27.87 12.86 -71.27
N ALA A 802 -27.77 12.87 -72.60
CA ALA A 802 -26.73 12.13 -73.31
C ALA A 802 -25.33 12.75 -73.14
N PHE A 803 -24.29 11.90 -73.14
CA PHE A 803 -22.90 12.34 -73.02
C PHE A 803 -22.39 12.95 -74.33
N GLY A 804 -22.51 14.28 -74.41
CA GLY A 804 -22.08 15.08 -75.55
C GLY A 804 -20.67 15.65 -75.39
N ILE A 805 -20.38 16.71 -76.15
CA ILE A 805 -19.07 17.38 -76.13
C ILE A 805 -18.79 17.99 -74.76
N SER A 806 -19.78 18.64 -74.16
CA SER A 806 -19.81 18.96 -72.73
C SER A 806 -21.26 19.12 -72.26
N THR A 807 -21.66 18.27 -71.31
CA THR A 807 -23.05 18.18 -70.83
C THR A 807 -23.11 18.33 -69.31
N PHE A 808 -24.09 19.10 -68.82
CA PHE A 808 -24.49 19.09 -67.40
C PHE A 808 -25.44 17.92 -67.15
N HIS A 809 -25.15 17.14 -66.11
CA HIS A 809 -25.94 16.00 -65.67
C HIS A 809 -26.55 16.34 -64.31
N GLU A 810 -27.87 16.20 -64.19
CA GLU A 810 -28.56 16.09 -62.91
C GLU A 810 -28.86 14.60 -62.68
N VAL A 811 -28.79 14.16 -61.42
CA VAL A 811 -29.03 12.78 -61.01
C VAL A 811 -29.92 12.82 -59.78
N ALA A 812 -31.12 12.26 -59.90
CA ALA A 812 -32.02 12.08 -58.76
C ALA A 812 -31.65 10.79 -58.02
N MET A 813 -31.54 10.88 -56.70
CA MET A 813 -31.16 9.77 -55.83
C MET A 813 -32.37 9.27 -55.02
N PRO A 814 -32.32 8.07 -54.41
CA PRO A 814 -33.36 7.59 -53.52
C PRO A 814 -33.56 8.55 -52.33
N GLN A 815 -34.81 8.85 -52.00
CA GLN A 815 -35.18 9.78 -50.93
C GLN A 815 -35.82 9.02 -49.76
N PHE A 816 -35.47 9.47 -48.54
CA PHE A 816 -36.00 8.96 -47.28
C PHE A 816 -37.12 9.87 -46.77
N ARG A 817 -37.98 9.34 -45.90
CA ARG A 817 -38.90 10.14 -45.08
C ARG A 817 -38.10 11.09 -44.18
N LYS A 818 -38.68 12.25 -43.85
CA LYS A 818 -38.02 13.35 -43.10
C LYS A 818 -37.57 12.98 -41.68
N SER A 819 -38.06 11.86 -41.15
CA SER A 819 -37.76 11.30 -39.83
C SER A 819 -36.61 10.28 -39.81
N VAL A 820 -36.07 9.89 -40.96
CA VAL A 820 -34.92 8.97 -41.05
C VAL A 820 -33.61 9.75 -40.96
N TRP A 821 -32.68 9.29 -40.12
CA TRP A 821 -31.31 9.82 -40.09
C TRP A 821 -30.42 9.04 -41.05
N VAL A 822 -29.66 9.75 -41.88
CA VAL A 822 -28.57 9.18 -42.68
C VAL A 822 -27.30 9.91 -42.27
N ASP A 823 -26.31 9.20 -41.74
CA ASP A 823 -25.09 9.85 -41.24
C ASP A 823 -24.19 10.32 -42.40
N ARG A 824 -23.82 9.37 -43.28
CA ARG A 824 -23.05 9.64 -44.51
C ARG A 824 -23.68 9.01 -45.75
N THR A 825 -23.61 9.77 -46.86
CA THR A 825 -23.87 9.29 -48.22
C THR A 825 -22.55 9.22 -48.99
N ILE A 826 -22.20 8.05 -49.50
CA ILE A 826 -21.05 7.78 -50.37
C ILE A 826 -21.57 7.51 -51.78
N TRP A 827 -21.04 8.20 -52.78
CA TRP A 827 -21.41 8.01 -54.19
C TRP A 827 -20.19 7.74 -55.06
N GLU A 828 -20.09 6.54 -55.63
CA GLU A 828 -19.15 6.21 -56.70
C GLU A 828 -19.85 6.26 -58.06
N LEU A 829 -19.19 6.81 -59.07
CA LEU A 829 -19.69 6.77 -60.45
C LEU A 829 -18.61 6.39 -61.47
N LYS A 830 -19.05 5.65 -62.49
CA LYS A 830 -18.31 5.32 -63.70
C LYS A 830 -18.94 6.03 -64.91
N LEU A 831 -18.16 6.86 -65.59
CA LEU A 831 -18.58 7.56 -66.80
C LEU A 831 -18.34 6.69 -68.07
N PRO A 832 -19.03 6.99 -69.20
CA PRO A 832 -18.74 6.36 -70.48
C PRO A 832 -17.28 6.58 -70.92
N ALA A 833 -16.76 5.66 -71.72
CA ALA A 833 -15.42 5.78 -72.30
C ALA A 833 -15.25 7.11 -73.05
N GLY A 834 -14.11 7.78 -72.83
CA GLY A 834 -13.81 9.09 -73.41
C GLY A 834 -14.57 10.27 -72.80
N SER A 835 -15.39 10.07 -71.76
CA SER A 835 -16.02 11.15 -70.98
C SER A 835 -15.30 11.34 -69.65
N HIS A 836 -14.93 12.60 -69.35
CA HIS A 836 -14.27 12.95 -68.10
C HIS A 836 -15.10 13.96 -67.30
N LEU A 837 -15.00 13.86 -65.98
CA LEU A 837 -15.62 14.82 -65.06
C LEU A 837 -14.92 16.19 -65.18
N PHE A 838 -15.68 17.25 -65.44
CA PHE A 838 -15.17 18.60 -65.68
C PHE A 838 -15.43 19.53 -64.50
N THR A 839 -16.66 19.56 -63.97
CA THR A 839 -16.97 20.14 -62.66
C THR A 839 -17.56 19.07 -61.76
N TYR A 840 -17.27 19.16 -60.47
CA TYR A 840 -17.71 18.18 -59.46
C TYR A 840 -19.12 18.53 -58.99
N SER A 841 -19.70 17.68 -58.15
CA SER A 841 -20.91 18.02 -57.41
C SER A 841 -20.61 18.78 -56.13
N ASP A 842 -21.66 19.22 -55.45
CA ASP A 842 -21.60 19.88 -54.14
C ASP A 842 -21.16 18.92 -53.00
N MET A 843 -20.93 17.64 -53.30
CA MET A 843 -20.39 16.64 -52.37
C MET A 843 -18.85 16.70 -52.32
N SER A 844 -18.26 16.31 -51.20
CA SER A 844 -16.80 16.28 -51.03
C SER A 844 -16.17 15.17 -51.89
N PRO A 845 -15.19 15.48 -52.77
CA PRO A 845 -14.56 14.47 -53.63
C PRO A 845 -13.58 13.59 -52.84
N GLN A 846 -13.76 12.27 -52.91
CA GLN A 846 -12.87 11.27 -52.31
C GLN A 846 -11.74 10.82 -53.25
N PHE A 847 -11.28 11.74 -54.10
CA PHE A 847 -10.17 11.56 -55.01
C PHE A 847 -9.38 12.85 -55.17
N GLN A 848 -8.08 12.70 -55.43
CA GLN A 848 -7.13 13.79 -55.57
C GLN A 848 -6.30 13.65 -56.85
N TRP A 849 -5.76 14.76 -57.32
CA TRP A 849 -4.81 14.76 -58.44
C TRP A 849 -3.45 14.26 -57.96
N ARG A 850 -3.07 13.05 -58.38
CA ARG A 850 -1.74 12.48 -58.17
C ARG A 850 -0.89 12.69 -59.42
N ARG A 851 0.28 13.33 -59.23
CA ARG A 851 1.29 13.46 -60.28
C ARG A 851 1.99 12.11 -60.48
N ASN A 852 2.04 11.65 -61.72
CA ASN A 852 2.81 10.51 -62.17
C ASN A 852 3.80 10.99 -63.25
N PHE A 853 5.05 11.24 -62.85
CA PHE A 853 6.11 11.83 -63.68
C PHE A 853 5.72 13.20 -64.30
N LEU A 854 5.35 13.25 -65.59
CA LEU A 854 4.92 14.45 -66.32
C LEU A 854 3.39 14.59 -66.43
N PHE A 855 2.63 13.59 -65.99
CA PHE A 855 1.17 13.55 -66.12
C PHE A 855 0.49 13.62 -64.76
N TRP A 856 -0.79 13.97 -64.75
CA TRP A 856 -1.63 13.96 -63.55
C TRP A 856 -2.77 12.97 -63.76
N ARG A 857 -3.07 12.15 -62.76
CA ARG A 857 -4.27 11.30 -62.75
C ARG A 857 -5.09 11.61 -61.52
N ARG A 858 -6.42 11.53 -61.65
CA ARG A 858 -7.28 11.42 -60.47
C ARG A 858 -7.11 10.00 -59.93
N ALA A 859 -6.90 9.91 -58.63
CA ALA A 859 -6.81 8.66 -57.89
C ALA A 859 -7.50 8.87 -56.54
N LEU A 860 -8.09 7.82 -55.98
CA LEU A 860 -8.72 7.89 -54.65
C LEU A 860 -7.75 8.46 -53.60
N THR A 861 -8.30 9.11 -52.58
CA THR A 861 -7.56 9.43 -51.34
C THR A 861 -7.17 8.12 -50.64
N ASP A 862 -6.02 8.06 -49.96
CA ASP A 862 -5.58 6.79 -49.36
C ASP A 862 -6.54 6.30 -48.24
N ALA A 863 -7.11 7.25 -47.48
CA ALA A 863 -8.11 6.97 -46.46
C ALA A 863 -9.36 6.29 -47.07
N TYR A 864 -9.94 6.87 -48.11
CA TYR A 864 -11.10 6.29 -48.78
C TYR A 864 -10.75 5.01 -49.55
N ALA A 865 -9.54 4.90 -50.11
CA ALA A 865 -9.09 3.68 -50.78
C ALA A 865 -8.97 2.49 -49.81
N ALA A 866 -8.65 2.73 -48.54
CA ALA A 866 -8.69 1.73 -47.48
C ALA A 866 -10.15 1.41 -47.08
N GLU A 867 -10.96 2.42 -46.75
CA GLU A 867 -12.39 2.28 -46.41
C GLU A 867 -13.17 1.49 -47.47
N ARG A 868 -12.90 1.76 -48.76
CA ARG A 868 -13.53 1.09 -49.92
C ARG A 868 -13.34 -0.44 -49.94
N GLN A 869 -12.39 -1.00 -49.19
CA GLN A 869 -12.25 -2.45 -49.09
C GLN A 869 -13.39 -3.09 -48.29
N GLU A 870 -13.91 -2.41 -47.27
CA GLU A 870 -15.04 -2.89 -46.45
C GLU A 870 -16.36 -3.00 -47.24
N TRP A 871 -16.44 -2.25 -48.33
CA TRP A 871 -17.59 -2.14 -49.23
C TRP A 871 -17.46 -2.99 -50.52
N GLN A 872 -16.40 -3.79 -50.64
CA GLN A 872 -16.22 -4.74 -51.75
C GLN A 872 -16.68 -6.13 -51.32
N THR A 873 -17.99 -6.24 -51.14
CA THR A 873 -18.64 -7.43 -50.62
C THR A 873 -18.89 -8.48 -51.72
N PRO A 874 -19.11 -9.77 -51.37
CA PRO A 874 -19.44 -10.80 -52.36
C PRO A 874 -20.76 -10.54 -53.11
N GLU A 875 -21.71 -9.86 -52.48
CA GLU A 875 -23.04 -9.57 -53.01
C GLU A 875 -23.01 -8.46 -54.09
N LEU A 876 -22.02 -7.56 -54.03
CA LEU A 876 -21.86 -6.47 -55.00
C LEU A 876 -21.62 -7.04 -56.42
N PRO A 877 -22.48 -6.78 -57.43
CA PRO A 877 -22.32 -7.34 -58.76
C PRO A 877 -21.02 -6.92 -59.44
N SER A 878 -20.47 -7.80 -60.29
CA SER A 878 -19.14 -7.67 -60.90
C SER A 878 -18.90 -6.34 -61.63
N GLU A 879 -19.94 -5.85 -62.29
CA GLU A 879 -20.02 -4.60 -63.04
C GLU A 879 -19.85 -3.35 -62.16
N PHE A 880 -20.26 -3.42 -60.89
CA PHE A 880 -20.10 -2.36 -59.89
C PHE A 880 -18.78 -2.47 -59.09
N ARG A 881 -17.98 -3.53 -59.30
CA ARG A 881 -16.64 -3.69 -58.72
C ARG A 881 -15.61 -2.90 -59.53
N PHE A 882 -15.77 -1.58 -59.53
CA PHE A 882 -14.92 -0.71 -60.33
C PHE A 882 -13.45 -0.77 -59.89
N SER A 883 -12.53 -0.77 -60.87
CA SER A 883 -11.09 -0.65 -60.64
C SER A 883 -10.71 0.77 -60.20
N SER A 884 -9.62 0.89 -59.43
CA SER A 884 -9.18 2.15 -58.82
C SER A 884 -8.73 3.25 -59.80
N GLY A 885 -8.66 2.94 -61.11
CA GLY A 885 -8.27 3.88 -62.17
C GLY A 885 -9.42 4.51 -62.95
N GLU A 886 -10.66 4.04 -62.80
CA GLU A 886 -11.79 4.38 -63.70
C GLU A 886 -12.98 5.07 -63.00
N ILE A 887 -12.77 5.61 -61.78
CA ILE A 887 -13.85 6.07 -60.91
C ILE A 887 -13.70 7.48 -60.38
N TYR A 888 -14.87 8.09 -60.12
CA TYR A 888 -15.00 9.28 -59.29
C TYR A 888 -15.86 8.91 -58.08
N ALA A 889 -15.39 9.27 -56.88
CA ALA A 889 -16.06 8.97 -55.62
C ALA A 889 -16.31 10.26 -54.84
N PHE A 890 -17.45 10.34 -54.16
CA PHE A 890 -17.90 11.50 -53.41
C PHE A 890 -18.48 11.09 -52.06
N GLN A 891 -18.43 12.00 -51.10
CA GLN A 891 -19.04 11.84 -49.79
C GLN A 891 -19.80 13.11 -49.39
N GLY A 892 -20.98 12.94 -48.79
CA GLY A 892 -21.78 13.99 -48.18
C GLY A 892 -22.34 13.53 -46.84
N PHE A 893 -22.72 14.50 -46.00
CA PHE A 893 -23.46 14.24 -44.75
C PHE A 893 -24.95 14.29 -45.04
N GLY A 894 -25.74 13.48 -44.34
CA GLY A 894 -27.20 13.44 -44.58
C GLY A 894 -27.61 12.69 -45.86
N PRO A 895 -28.93 12.59 -46.11
CA PRO A 895 -29.47 12.05 -47.35
C PRO A 895 -29.31 13.07 -48.49
N VAL A 896 -28.65 12.66 -49.58
CA VAL A 896 -28.45 13.51 -50.76
C VAL A 896 -29.52 13.21 -51.80
N GLY A 897 -30.56 14.04 -51.90
CA GLY A 897 -31.71 13.77 -52.80
C GLY A 897 -31.47 14.04 -54.29
N ARG A 898 -30.50 14.91 -54.64
CA ARG A 898 -30.09 15.20 -56.02
C ARG A 898 -28.61 15.54 -56.09
N VAL A 899 -27.98 15.24 -57.22
CA VAL A 899 -26.56 15.54 -57.47
C VAL A 899 -26.40 16.10 -58.88
N VAL A 900 -25.67 17.21 -59.02
CA VAL A 900 -25.37 17.84 -60.31
C VAL A 900 -23.88 17.78 -60.58
N PHE A 901 -23.47 17.45 -61.80
CA PHE A 901 -22.08 17.51 -62.24
C PHE A 901 -21.98 17.87 -63.72
N ARG A 902 -20.77 18.25 -64.19
CA ARG A 902 -20.53 18.49 -65.62
C ARG A 902 -19.52 17.51 -66.18
N SER A 903 -19.82 16.95 -67.34
CA SER A 903 -18.91 16.11 -68.12
C SER A 903 -18.34 16.89 -69.31
N MET A 904 -17.19 16.42 -69.81
CA MET A 904 -16.59 16.88 -71.06
C MET A 904 -15.91 15.71 -71.76
N ASN A 905 -16.05 15.63 -73.08
CA ASN A 905 -15.41 14.57 -73.85
C ASN A 905 -13.90 14.80 -74.03
N GLN A 906 -13.15 13.72 -74.19
CA GLN A 906 -11.70 13.73 -74.36
C GLN A 906 -11.27 14.58 -75.57
N SER A 907 -12.05 14.56 -76.66
CA SER A 907 -11.78 15.35 -77.87
C SER A 907 -11.81 16.85 -77.62
N LEU A 908 -12.77 17.38 -76.85
CA LEU A 908 -12.80 18.80 -76.50
C LEU A 908 -11.72 19.16 -75.48
N ILE A 909 -11.43 18.28 -74.51
CA ILE A 909 -10.32 18.46 -73.56
C ILE A 909 -8.99 18.58 -74.32
N LEU A 910 -8.76 17.72 -75.31
CA LEU A 910 -7.61 17.78 -76.20
C LEU A 910 -7.60 19.06 -77.04
N LEU A 911 -8.71 19.40 -77.71
CA LEU A 911 -8.83 20.58 -78.55
C LEU A 911 -8.59 21.88 -77.78
N VAL A 912 -9.18 22.03 -76.58
CA VAL A 912 -9.04 23.23 -75.76
C VAL A 912 -7.63 23.33 -75.20
N GLY A 913 -7.10 22.29 -74.55
CA GLY A 913 -5.77 22.35 -73.92
C GLY A 913 -4.62 22.47 -74.93
N ALA A 914 -4.60 21.60 -75.95
CA ALA A 914 -3.56 21.63 -76.98
C ALA A 914 -3.74 22.81 -77.95
N GLY A 915 -4.98 23.13 -78.33
CA GLY A 915 -5.28 24.26 -79.22
C GLY A 915 -4.94 25.61 -78.60
N PHE A 916 -5.28 25.82 -77.32
CA PHE A 916 -4.95 27.07 -76.62
C PHE A 916 -3.44 27.31 -76.53
N THR A 917 -2.66 26.29 -76.19
CA THR A 917 -1.20 26.39 -76.14
C THR A 917 -0.56 26.51 -77.52
N PHE A 918 -1.10 25.84 -78.54
CA PHE A 918 -0.65 26.01 -79.93
C PHE A 918 -0.90 27.45 -80.43
N VAL A 919 -2.08 28.01 -80.16
CA VAL A 919 -2.42 29.40 -80.48
C VAL A 919 -1.53 30.40 -79.72
N LEU A 920 -1.26 30.16 -78.43
CA LEU A 920 -0.29 30.95 -77.66
C LEU A 920 1.12 30.88 -78.26
N GLY A 921 1.59 29.70 -78.65
CA GLY A 921 2.85 29.51 -79.34
C GLY A 921 2.92 30.31 -80.65
N PHE A 922 1.83 30.29 -81.43
CA PHE A 922 1.72 31.10 -82.64
C PHE A 922 1.69 32.61 -82.35
N ILE A 923 1.02 33.06 -81.28
CA ILE A 923 0.99 34.46 -80.83
C ILE A 923 2.37 34.95 -80.40
N PHE A 924 3.12 34.16 -79.63
CA PHE A 924 4.51 34.44 -79.26
C PHE A 924 5.43 34.46 -80.50
N TRP A 925 5.15 33.62 -81.48
CA TRP A 925 5.91 33.57 -82.72
C TRP A 925 5.57 34.72 -83.68
N TRP A 926 4.31 35.14 -83.81
CA TRP A 926 3.89 36.14 -84.80
C TRP A 926 4.08 37.58 -84.33
N LEU A 927 3.78 37.89 -83.06
CA LEU A 927 3.82 39.26 -82.52
C LEU A 927 5.18 39.55 -81.85
N PRO A 928 5.98 40.52 -82.33
CA PRO A 928 7.28 40.81 -81.71
C PRO A 928 7.18 41.29 -80.25
N ALA A 929 6.10 42.00 -79.91
CA ALA A 929 5.88 42.57 -78.57
C ALA A 929 5.66 41.52 -77.47
N THR A 930 5.26 40.29 -77.81
CA THR A 930 5.04 39.20 -76.83
C THR A 930 6.31 38.38 -76.58
N ARG A 931 7.41 38.63 -77.31
CA ARG A 931 8.69 37.92 -77.20
C ARG A 931 9.58 38.46 -76.07
N ASN A 932 9.00 38.70 -74.90
CA ASN A 932 9.70 39.18 -73.71
C ASN A 932 9.33 38.29 -72.50
N VAL A 933 10.28 38.12 -71.57
CA VAL A 933 10.07 37.46 -70.28
C VAL A 933 8.85 38.02 -69.55
N PHE A 934 8.60 39.34 -69.64
CA PHE A 934 7.42 39.99 -69.06
C PHE A 934 6.10 39.36 -69.54
N SER A 935 5.97 39.02 -70.83
CA SER A 935 4.74 38.41 -71.36
C SER A 935 4.52 36.98 -70.84
N LEU A 936 5.60 36.24 -70.58
CA LEU A 936 5.53 34.93 -69.91
C LEU A 936 5.12 35.07 -68.44
N VAL A 937 5.60 36.10 -67.74
CA VAL A 937 5.21 36.40 -66.35
C VAL A 937 3.74 36.81 -66.27
N VAL A 938 3.24 37.65 -67.18
CA VAL A 938 1.81 38.02 -67.25
C VAL A 938 0.95 36.78 -67.53
N LEU A 939 1.36 35.92 -68.46
CA LEU A 939 0.64 34.67 -68.74
C LEU A 939 0.62 33.74 -67.51
N ALA A 940 1.76 33.56 -66.85
CA ALA A 940 1.87 32.76 -65.62
C ALA A 940 1.00 33.33 -64.48
N PHE A 941 0.96 34.67 -64.33
CA PHE A 941 0.09 35.35 -63.37
C PHE A 941 -1.40 35.11 -63.67
N LEU A 942 -1.83 35.24 -64.94
CA LEU A 942 -3.21 34.95 -65.33
C LEU A 942 -3.59 33.48 -65.09
N PHE A 943 -2.67 32.54 -65.36
CA PHE A 943 -2.86 31.12 -65.04
C PHE A 943 -2.96 30.87 -63.53
N ALA A 944 -2.08 31.47 -62.72
CA ALA A 944 -2.12 31.37 -61.27
C ALA A 944 -3.42 31.95 -60.70
N LEU A 945 -3.83 33.13 -61.18
CA LEU A 945 -5.08 33.79 -60.81
C LEU A 945 -6.29 32.92 -61.17
N ALA A 946 -6.37 32.39 -62.39
CA ALA A 946 -7.44 31.47 -62.80
C ALA A 946 -7.44 30.16 -61.99
N SER A 947 -6.29 29.67 -61.54
CA SER A 947 -6.18 28.46 -60.73
C SER A 947 -6.83 28.58 -59.36
N VAL A 948 -7.01 29.80 -58.81
CA VAL A 948 -7.70 30.03 -57.53
C VAL A 948 -9.15 29.53 -57.58
N TRP A 949 -9.86 29.77 -58.69
CA TRP A 949 -11.27 29.39 -58.83
C TRP A 949 -11.49 28.13 -59.67
N TYR A 950 -10.56 27.78 -60.57
CA TYR A 950 -10.75 26.72 -61.57
C TYR A 950 -9.63 25.67 -61.62
N LEU A 951 -8.94 25.43 -60.50
CA LEU A 951 -7.83 24.46 -60.40
C LEU A 951 -8.13 23.10 -61.05
N GLN A 952 -9.35 22.57 -60.85
CA GLN A 952 -9.75 21.25 -61.33
C GLN A 952 -9.88 21.18 -62.87
N PRO A 953 -10.63 22.07 -63.56
CA PRO A 953 -10.55 22.24 -65.01
C PRO A 953 -9.14 22.50 -65.54
N LEU A 954 -8.36 23.36 -64.89
CA LEU A 954 -7.02 23.71 -65.37
C LEU A 954 -6.06 22.51 -65.36
N LEU A 955 -6.05 21.69 -64.31
CA LEU A 955 -5.22 20.47 -64.24
C LEU A 955 -5.61 19.40 -65.26
N LEU A 956 -6.90 19.35 -65.67
CA LEU A 956 -7.37 18.48 -66.74
C LEU A 956 -6.89 18.97 -68.12
N LEU A 957 -6.95 20.28 -68.37
CA LEU A 957 -6.51 20.90 -69.64
C LEU A 957 -4.99 21.03 -69.77
N LEU A 958 -4.24 20.99 -68.67
CA LEU A 958 -2.77 21.10 -68.65
C LEU A 958 -2.06 19.94 -69.35
N GLN A 959 -2.66 18.74 -69.40
CA GLN A 959 -2.00 17.56 -69.99
C GLN A 959 -2.00 17.62 -71.53
N PRO A 960 -3.14 17.91 -72.20
CA PRO A 960 -3.14 18.27 -73.62
C PRO A 960 -2.29 19.50 -73.94
N ALA A 961 -2.18 20.45 -73.01
CA ALA A 961 -1.36 21.65 -73.22
C ALA A 961 0.13 21.34 -73.48
N ILE A 962 0.67 20.25 -72.91
CA ILE A 962 2.03 19.78 -73.21
C ILE A 962 2.15 19.34 -74.69
N LEU A 963 1.11 18.67 -75.22
CA LEU A 963 1.07 18.28 -76.64
C LEU A 963 0.99 19.51 -77.56
N GLY A 964 0.20 20.53 -77.20
CA GLY A 964 0.13 21.78 -77.95
C GLY A 964 1.47 22.56 -77.97
N ILE A 965 2.20 22.56 -76.86
CA ILE A 965 3.56 23.12 -76.78
C ILE A 965 4.53 22.35 -77.70
N LEU A 966 4.48 21.01 -77.69
CA LEU A 966 5.30 20.17 -78.59
C LEU A 966 4.98 20.46 -80.07
N LEU A 967 3.70 20.57 -80.44
CA LEU A 967 3.27 20.92 -81.79
C LEU A 967 3.75 22.32 -82.22
N ALA A 968 3.69 23.32 -81.32
CA ALA A 968 4.20 24.66 -81.59
C ALA A 968 5.74 24.68 -81.74
N LEU A 969 6.47 23.88 -80.95
CA LEU A 969 7.92 23.71 -81.09
C LEU A 969 8.29 23.06 -82.44
N VAL A 970 7.58 22.00 -82.85
CA VAL A 970 7.80 21.37 -84.16
C VAL A 970 7.51 22.36 -85.29
N ALA A 971 6.39 23.09 -85.23
CA ALA A 971 6.03 24.08 -86.23
C ALA A 971 7.08 25.20 -86.38
N THR A 972 7.61 25.71 -85.26
CA THR A 972 8.65 26.75 -85.28
C THR A 972 10.01 26.25 -85.76
N VAL A 973 10.38 24.99 -85.48
CA VAL A 973 11.59 24.36 -86.04
C VAL A 973 11.47 24.14 -87.56
N VAL A 974 10.29 23.75 -88.04
CA VAL A 974 10.02 23.60 -89.49
C VAL A 974 10.12 24.93 -90.22
N ASP A 975 9.52 26.02 -89.70
CA ASP A 975 9.65 27.35 -90.33
C ASP A 975 11.08 27.90 -90.23
N ALA A 976 11.77 27.73 -89.10
CA ALA A 976 13.15 28.19 -88.93
C ALA A 976 14.15 27.47 -89.85
N SER A 977 13.92 26.18 -90.15
CA SER A 977 14.70 25.44 -91.15
C SER A 977 14.35 25.86 -92.59
N GLY A 978 13.09 26.16 -92.87
CA GLY A 978 12.66 26.77 -94.15
C GLY A 978 13.33 28.11 -94.43
N ARG A 979 13.39 29.02 -93.45
CA ARG A 979 14.04 30.35 -93.59
C ARG A 979 15.55 30.29 -93.77
N ARG A 980 16.22 29.20 -93.37
CA ARG A 980 17.68 29.04 -93.58
C ARG A 980 18.07 28.80 -95.04
N ASN A 981 17.12 28.44 -95.90
CA ASN A 981 17.34 28.21 -97.34
C ASN A 981 17.00 29.41 -98.24
N VAL A 982 16.68 30.59 -97.67
CA VAL A 982 16.45 31.83 -98.45
C VAL A 982 17.45 32.91 -98.03
N ARG A 983 18.70 32.74 -98.47
CA ARG A 983 19.71 33.80 -98.60
C ARG A 983 20.51 33.56 -99.88
N ASP A 984 20.58 34.59 -100.72
CA ASP A 984 20.89 34.54 -102.15
C ASP A 984 22.15 33.77 -102.61
N PRO A 985 22.05 33.07 -103.75
CA PRO A 985 23.14 32.94 -104.71
C PRO A 985 22.94 33.83 -105.95
N ALA A 986 24.06 34.20 -106.57
CA ALA A 986 24.20 34.74 -107.93
C ALA A 986 23.84 36.22 -108.22
N ARG A 987 24.82 37.09 -107.93
CA ARG A 987 25.19 38.16 -108.88
C ARG A 987 25.60 37.54 -110.23
N SER A 988 24.71 37.54 -111.21
CA SER A 988 25.03 37.65 -112.65
C SER A 988 23.79 38.20 -113.37
N LYS A 989 23.84 39.14 -114.31
CA LYS A 989 24.93 39.62 -115.18
C LYS A 989 24.93 41.15 -115.28
N MET A 990 26.05 41.71 -115.74
CA MET A 990 26.04 43.04 -116.38
C MET A 990 25.21 43.01 -117.67
N ILE A 991 24.42 44.05 -117.89
CA ILE A 991 24.12 44.55 -119.24
C ILE A 991 24.81 45.91 -119.37
N ARG A 992 25.64 46.06 -120.41
CA ARG A 992 26.10 47.38 -120.87
C ARG A 992 24.91 48.21 -121.34
N PRO A 993 24.88 49.50 -121.01
CA PRO A 993 24.70 50.51 -122.06
C PRO A 993 25.98 51.35 -122.23
N LYS A 994 26.18 51.91 -123.44
CA LYS A 994 27.20 52.92 -123.69
C LYS A 994 26.79 54.24 -123.02
N GLY A 995 27.72 54.95 -122.37
CA GLY A 995 27.49 56.32 -121.88
C GLY A 995 28.46 56.77 -120.79
N THR A 996 29.41 57.60 -121.18
CA THR A 996 30.28 58.52 -120.39
C THR A 996 29.55 59.27 -119.23
N SER A 997 30.17 59.73 -118.13
CA SER A 997 31.60 59.83 -117.71
C SER A 997 31.78 60.18 -116.20
N ALA A 998 32.94 59.84 -115.61
CA ALA A 998 33.66 60.49 -114.46
C ALA A 998 32.98 60.58 -113.05
N LEU A 999 33.65 60.57 -111.88
CA LEU A 999 35.03 60.27 -111.40
C LEU A 999 35.00 60.08 -109.84
N GLU A 1000 35.87 59.24 -109.24
CA GLU A 1000 36.55 59.30 -107.89
C GLU A 1000 35.73 59.54 -106.55
N ASP A 1001 36.07 59.06 -105.32
CA ASP A 1001 37.09 58.12 -104.78
C ASP A 1001 36.89 57.66 -103.28
N ILE A 1002 37.47 56.50 -102.88
CA ILE A 1002 38.16 56.11 -101.58
C ILE A 1002 37.42 55.95 -100.17
N PRO A 1003 37.94 55.13 -99.18
CA PRO A 1003 37.11 54.41 -98.14
C PRO A 1003 37.62 54.25 -96.62
N THR A 1004 36.94 53.41 -95.78
CA THR A 1004 37.34 52.67 -94.50
C THR A 1004 37.23 53.33 -93.07
N PRO A 1005 37.54 52.67 -91.87
CA PRO A 1005 36.79 51.61 -91.11
C PRO A 1005 36.76 51.69 -89.51
N SER A 1006 36.23 50.65 -88.78
CA SER A 1006 36.52 50.19 -87.35
C SER A 1006 35.91 50.91 -86.10
N ALA A 1007 35.86 50.41 -84.81
CA ALA A 1007 35.81 49.06 -84.14
C ALA A 1007 35.65 49.09 -82.55
N ALA A 1008 35.41 47.93 -81.87
CA ALA A 1008 35.64 47.54 -80.43
C ALA A 1008 34.68 47.97 -79.25
N THR A 1009 34.79 47.60 -77.93
CA THR A 1009 34.82 46.30 -77.13
C THR A 1009 34.86 46.56 -75.56
N LYS A 1010 34.46 45.59 -74.64
CA LYS A 1010 34.70 45.43 -73.12
C LYS A 1010 33.49 45.58 -72.13
N LEU A 1011 33.51 45.26 -70.80
CA LEU A 1011 33.91 44.07 -69.94
C LEU A 1011 33.64 44.33 -68.40
N TYR A 1012 33.11 43.35 -67.62
CA TYR A 1012 33.29 42.99 -66.15
C TYR A 1012 33.17 43.96 -64.92
N GLN A 1013 32.35 43.62 -63.88
CA GLN A 1013 32.69 43.29 -62.43
C GLN A 1013 31.56 43.50 -61.36
N PRO A 1014 31.63 42.91 -60.11
CA PRO A 1014 30.48 42.80 -59.16
C PRO A 1014 30.71 43.03 -57.61
N VAL A 1015 29.61 43.05 -56.79
CA VAL A 1015 29.50 42.90 -55.27
C VAL A 1015 30.02 44.13 -54.45
N PRO A 1016 29.47 44.60 -53.27
CA PRO A 1016 28.97 43.84 -52.10
C PRO A 1016 27.77 44.38 -51.25
N THR A 1017 27.54 43.71 -50.12
CA THR A 1017 26.48 43.84 -49.07
C THR A 1017 26.60 45.01 -48.09
N GLY A 1018 25.50 45.39 -47.43
CA GLY A 1018 25.44 46.39 -46.32
C GLY A 1018 24.26 46.17 -45.34
N GLN A 1019 24.32 46.81 -44.16
CA GLN A 1019 23.52 46.51 -42.95
C GLN A 1019 22.20 47.30 -42.76
N SER A 1020 21.41 46.82 -41.79
CA SER A 1020 20.33 47.43 -40.98
C SER A 1020 19.93 48.91 -41.17
N ASP A 1021 18.61 49.17 -41.10
CA ASP A 1021 18.08 49.93 -39.95
C ASP A 1021 16.58 49.75 -39.70
N SER A 1022 16.14 50.09 -38.48
CA SER A 1022 14.75 50.11 -38.02
C SER A 1022 14.02 51.41 -38.37
N VAL A 1023 12.68 51.40 -38.50
CA VAL A 1023 11.76 52.45 -37.98
C VAL A 1023 10.31 51.90 -37.96
N LYS A 1024 9.50 52.40 -37.01
CA LYS A 1024 8.06 52.09 -36.86
C LYS A 1024 7.19 52.76 -37.94
N GLY A 1025 6.12 52.07 -38.32
CA GLY A 1025 4.94 52.60 -39.02
C GLY A 1025 3.76 51.66 -38.78
#